data_AF-A0A958DCH6-F1
#
_entry.id   AF-A0A958DCH6-F1
#
_cell.length_a   1.000
_cell.length_b   1.000
_cell.length_c   1.000
_cell.angle_alpha   90.00
_cell.angle_beta   90.00
_cell.angle_gamma   90.00
#
_symmetry.space_group_name_H-M   'P 1'
#
loop_
_entity.id
_entity.type
_entity.pdbx_description
1 polymer ?
#
loop_
_entity_poly.entity_id
_entity_poly.type
_entity_poly.pdbx_seq_one_letter_code
_entity_poly.pdbx_strand_id
1 'polypeptide(L)'
;GLTVTNGNAFLSSAGVYNAGAVVVVSNSTFIHNHAASGSHIKNDGGGTMTIVNSTFFDPTTATAIGNFSGTMTIYNSTIDGNNVSGSNGVVNNVTGSLTLYNTIVSNNEGVDCTGTLTADSFNLDNDGTCDNATSKTVAEINLQPLADNGGHTFTMALGSSSAALDTADDAVCAASPVNGLDQRGVVRPQGVHCDVGAFEVTVPLRFTIEAPTVQTSQVVCPSPGGALIEDFDSLSGVGANLIAGGALGDYVASGPFLTIFGQDKFGGADFPNNPTKKYLELETGGGATGYYDLDFTAPGGPGPVGYFGFWWSAGDGSNVLEITRVDGTVETFTTQSIMNSPALQGSPNCPDAGTATCHFGNPTTAFLGQNAGEAYVFVNIYAQNEASKIVSVRFTATTGGFESDNHTACVDLIDPGNQTGSGLGGIVIKKVTIPGNNTSFDFTDNIEAPNAFSLSNGQQRSFLNVPPGMYTVTEEPNTGSFQLRLLSCVDGDSLGTPSTGDVDTRTATINVDLNETVTCTFTNSNQPLGVTLASFDAAAQADHVLVTWETVSELENSGFNLYRTETTDPPSAADLLAFVPSQGPGSAQGFFYSHDDYDVAAGHAYWYWLEDVDFSGITTMHGPVSVVFTGPTAVTLSGLEAEASQPATWPWLLAAVLGAALAAAVVWQRRKEA
;
A
#
# COMPACT_ATOMS: atom_id res chain seq x y z
N GLY A 1 -4.19 0.21 25.82
CA GLY A 1 -3.19 1.20 25.44
C GLY A 1 -3.68 2.60 25.66
N LEU A 2 -2.76 3.56 25.82
CA LEU A 2 -3.06 5.00 25.84
C LEU A 2 -2.06 5.76 24.97
N THR A 3 -2.51 6.80 24.29
CA THR A 3 -1.62 7.81 23.72
C THR A 3 -1.44 8.94 24.74
N VAL A 4 -0.23 9.06 25.28
CA VAL A 4 0.14 10.13 26.22
C VAL A 4 0.88 11.21 25.45
N THR A 5 0.34 12.42 25.44
CA THR A 5 0.88 13.51 24.63
C THR A 5 0.70 14.89 25.24
N ASN A 6 1.54 15.84 24.82
CA ASN A 6 1.49 17.24 25.21
C ASN A 6 1.63 17.48 26.72
N GLY A 7 2.24 16.53 27.43
CA GLY A 7 2.66 16.74 28.80
C GLY A 7 3.70 17.85 28.89
N ASN A 8 3.67 18.67 29.93
CA ASN A 8 4.69 19.70 30.14
C ASN A 8 5.13 19.74 31.60
N ALA A 9 6.41 19.48 31.84
CA ALA A 9 7.03 19.45 33.15
C ALA A 9 8.40 20.15 33.15
N PHE A 10 8.78 20.73 34.28
CA PHE A 10 10.06 21.46 34.38
C PHE A 10 11.22 20.55 34.86
N LEU A 11 10.99 19.65 35.82
CA LEU A 11 12.08 18.92 36.52
C LEU A 11 11.86 17.40 36.73
N SER A 12 10.66 16.87 36.47
CA SER A 12 10.32 15.47 36.80
C SER A 12 10.14 14.62 35.54
N SER A 13 8.90 14.45 35.11
CA SER A 13 8.54 13.77 33.87
C SER A 13 7.31 14.39 33.26
N ALA A 14 7.24 14.40 31.94
CA ALA A 14 6.11 14.96 31.22
C ALA A 14 4.96 13.97 31.00
N GLY A 15 5.23 12.65 31.03
CA GLY A 15 4.23 11.59 30.90
C GLY A 15 3.94 10.87 32.23
N VAL A 16 4.86 10.03 32.69
CA VAL A 16 4.68 9.19 33.89
C VAL A 16 5.84 9.36 34.87
N TYR A 17 5.52 9.70 36.12
CA TYR A 17 6.48 9.70 37.23
C TYR A 17 6.16 8.61 38.24
N ASN A 18 7.03 7.61 38.36
CA ASN A 18 6.97 6.63 39.43
C ASN A 18 7.97 7.00 40.54
N ALA A 19 7.47 7.22 41.75
CA ALA A 19 8.25 7.64 42.92
C ALA A 19 8.26 6.58 44.04
N GLY A 20 8.29 5.30 43.68
CA GLY A 20 8.37 4.18 44.64
C GLY A 20 7.25 3.13 44.56
N ALA A 21 6.41 3.17 43.53
CA ALA A 21 5.34 2.19 43.31
C ALA A 21 5.73 1.09 42.29
N VAL A 22 4.83 0.13 42.07
CA VAL A 22 4.90 -0.82 40.95
C VAL A 22 3.99 -0.32 39.83
N VAL A 23 4.56 -0.07 38.65
CA VAL A 23 3.85 0.50 37.49
C VAL A 23 4.09 -0.36 36.26
N VAL A 24 3.02 -0.69 35.54
CA VAL A 24 3.09 -1.35 34.22
C VAL A 24 2.55 -0.39 33.17
N VAL A 25 3.34 -0.15 32.13
CA VAL A 25 2.95 0.61 30.93
C VAL A 25 2.89 -0.38 29.78
N SER A 26 1.71 -0.57 29.21
CA SER A 26 1.50 -1.56 28.15
C SER A 26 0.74 -0.97 26.97
N ASN A 27 1.13 -1.36 25.75
CA ASN A 27 0.43 -1.06 24.51
C ASN A 27 0.20 0.45 24.31
N SER A 28 1.17 1.29 24.64
CA SER A 28 0.98 2.75 24.73
C SER A 28 1.95 3.54 23.87
N THR A 29 1.53 4.73 23.46
CA THR A 29 2.36 5.65 22.66
C THR A 29 2.65 6.92 23.44
N PHE A 30 3.90 7.34 23.48
CA PHE A 30 4.34 8.59 24.11
C PHE A 30 4.91 9.53 23.05
N ILE A 31 4.25 10.66 22.84
CA ILE A 31 4.61 11.66 21.82
C ILE A 31 4.48 13.09 22.33
N HIS A 32 5.39 13.99 21.96
CA HIS A 32 5.33 15.42 22.31
C HIS A 32 5.19 15.70 23.82
N ASN A 33 5.89 14.96 24.68
CA ASN A 33 5.84 15.14 26.14
C ASN A 33 7.07 15.89 26.64
N HIS A 34 6.92 17.20 26.91
CA HIS A 34 8.02 18.11 27.18
C HIS A 34 8.46 18.15 28.63
N ALA A 35 9.66 17.65 28.91
CA ALA A 35 10.36 17.84 30.17
C ALA A 35 11.65 18.66 29.96
N ALA A 36 11.75 19.87 30.52
CA ALA A 36 12.92 20.74 30.29
C ALA A 36 14.26 20.18 30.82
N SER A 37 14.21 19.26 31.79
CA SER A 37 15.40 18.59 32.37
C SER A 37 15.06 17.19 32.89
N GLY A 38 13.98 16.59 32.38
CA GLY A 38 13.44 15.30 32.84
C GLY A 38 13.23 14.34 31.68
N SER A 39 12.41 13.31 31.89
CA SER A 39 12.10 12.32 30.86
C SER A 39 10.61 12.21 30.56
N HIS A 40 10.19 11.55 29.47
CA HIS A 40 8.75 11.26 29.27
C HIS A 40 8.26 10.35 30.39
N ILE A 41 9.04 9.32 30.66
CA ILE A 41 8.82 8.39 31.76
C ILE A 41 10.02 8.42 32.70
N LYS A 42 9.74 8.62 33.98
CA LYS A 42 10.74 8.60 35.05
C LYS A 42 10.39 7.56 36.11
N ASN A 43 11.34 6.67 36.41
CA ASN A 43 11.28 5.75 37.54
C ASN A 43 12.32 6.11 38.61
N ASP A 44 11.87 6.29 39.84
CA ASP A 44 12.66 6.81 40.95
C ASP A 44 12.11 6.31 42.30
N GLY A 45 12.77 6.68 43.41
CA GLY A 45 12.33 6.35 44.77
C GLY A 45 12.27 4.85 45.09
N GLY A 46 13.08 4.02 44.41
CA GLY A 46 13.00 2.56 44.55
C GLY A 46 11.82 1.91 43.83
N GLY A 47 11.15 2.61 42.91
CA GLY A 47 10.00 2.09 42.16
C GLY A 47 10.36 0.95 41.21
N THR A 48 9.37 0.09 40.92
CA THR A 48 9.46 -0.93 39.88
C THR A 48 8.60 -0.53 38.69
N MET A 49 9.17 -0.53 37.50
CA MET A 49 8.46 -0.20 36.27
C MET A 49 8.67 -1.25 35.20
N THR A 50 7.58 -1.69 34.57
CA THR A 50 7.63 -2.58 33.42
C THR A 50 6.96 -1.91 32.23
N ILE A 51 7.68 -1.81 31.11
CA ILE A 51 7.19 -1.25 29.85
C ILE A 51 7.08 -2.39 28.85
N VAL A 52 5.95 -2.49 28.15
CA VAL A 52 5.64 -3.60 27.25
C VAL A 52 4.96 -3.04 26.00
N ASN A 53 5.37 -3.50 24.81
CA ASN A 53 4.64 -3.23 23.56
C ASN A 53 4.35 -1.74 23.35
N SER A 54 5.30 -0.85 23.67
CA SER A 54 5.05 0.58 23.70
C SER A 54 5.98 1.34 22.77
N THR A 55 5.48 2.43 22.18
CA THR A 55 6.21 3.27 21.23
C THR A 55 6.50 4.64 21.84
N PHE A 56 7.75 5.08 21.78
CA PHE A 56 8.21 6.37 22.25
C PHE A 56 8.83 7.12 21.08
N PHE A 57 8.26 8.28 20.76
CA PHE A 57 8.71 9.13 19.66
C PHE A 57 8.49 10.59 19.98
N ASP A 58 9.54 11.39 20.05
CA ASP A 58 9.35 12.82 20.31
C ASP A 58 10.45 13.68 19.70
N PRO A 59 10.15 14.42 18.62
CA PRO A 59 11.11 15.33 18.02
C PRO A 59 11.25 16.65 18.79
N THR A 60 10.58 16.84 19.93
CA THR A 60 10.44 18.15 20.59
C THR A 60 10.97 18.25 22.03
N THR A 61 11.45 17.17 22.66
CA THR A 61 11.67 17.14 24.12
C THR A 61 12.86 16.28 24.60
N ALA A 62 13.21 16.37 25.90
CA ALA A 62 14.32 15.65 26.55
C ALA A 62 14.09 14.12 26.70
N THR A 63 15.12 13.38 27.14
CA THR A 63 15.20 11.90 27.30
C THR A 63 13.87 11.13 27.33
N ALA A 64 13.69 10.13 26.47
CA ALA A 64 12.42 9.39 26.44
C ALA A 64 12.17 8.63 27.76
N ILE A 65 13.13 7.80 28.18
CA ILE A 65 12.97 6.94 29.37
C ILE A 65 14.15 7.12 30.34
N GLY A 66 13.83 7.38 31.61
CA GLY A 66 14.83 7.55 32.67
C GLY A 66 14.56 6.70 33.91
N ASN A 67 15.53 5.88 34.32
CA ASN A 67 15.53 5.13 35.57
C ASN A 67 16.65 5.62 36.51
N PHE A 68 16.28 6.21 37.64
CA PHE A 68 17.23 6.95 38.49
C PHE A 68 17.63 6.17 39.75
N SER A 69 16.67 5.52 40.42
CA SER A 69 16.94 4.75 41.64
C SER A 69 16.01 3.53 41.81
N GLY A 70 15.39 3.06 40.73
CA GLY A 70 14.44 1.95 40.74
C GLY A 70 14.85 0.77 39.85
N THR A 71 13.95 -0.19 39.68
CA THR A 71 14.08 -1.33 38.77
C THR A 71 13.17 -1.11 37.56
N MET A 72 13.73 -1.23 36.35
CA MET A 72 12.99 -1.09 35.11
C MET A 72 13.25 -2.28 34.18
N THR A 73 12.19 -2.79 33.56
CA THR A 73 12.31 -3.78 32.48
C THR A 73 11.46 -3.35 31.30
N ILE A 74 12.03 -3.40 30.10
CA ILE A 74 11.38 -3.01 28.85
C ILE A 74 11.33 -4.22 27.94
N TYR A 75 10.13 -4.53 27.44
CA TYR A 75 9.84 -5.65 26.55
C TYR A 75 9.24 -5.13 25.26
N ASN A 76 9.67 -5.69 24.12
CA ASN A 76 9.00 -5.53 22.82
C ASN A 76 8.56 -4.08 22.58
N SER A 77 9.47 -3.12 22.74
CA SER A 77 9.14 -1.69 22.66
C SER A 77 10.01 -1.00 21.62
N THR A 78 9.53 0.12 21.11
CA THR A 78 10.25 0.92 20.11
C THR A 78 10.48 2.32 20.69
N ILE A 79 11.74 2.70 20.85
CA ILE A 79 12.16 4.02 21.32
C ILE A 79 12.97 4.65 20.18
N ASP A 80 12.31 5.50 19.38
CA ASP A 80 12.92 6.10 18.18
C ASP A 80 12.69 7.60 18.08
N GLY A 81 13.62 8.33 17.46
CA GLY A 81 13.36 9.70 17.00
C GLY A 81 13.29 10.75 18.11
N ASN A 82 13.94 10.52 19.26
CA ASN A 82 13.96 11.47 20.37
C ASN A 82 15.11 12.48 20.19
N ASN A 83 14.88 13.44 19.30
CA ASN A 83 15.93 14.25 18.63
C ASN A 83 15.97 15.72 19.06
N VAL A 84 16.15 15.97 20.36
CA VAL A 84 16.46 17.32 20.89
C VAL A 84 17.82 17.34 21.59
N SER A 85 18.54 18.44 21.44
CA SER A 85 19.95 18.56 21.85
C SER A 85 20.22 18.05 23.26
N GLY A 86 21.02 16.98 23.35
CA GLY A 86 21.39 16.31 24.61
C GLY A 86 20.38 15.27 25.12
N SER A 87 19.39 14.88 24.32
CA SER A 87 18.41 13.84 24.65
C SER A 87 18.95 12.46 24.32
N ASN A 88 18.82 11.54 25.27
CA ASN A 88 19.14 10.13 25.09
C ASN A 88 17.83 9.33 24.94
N GLY A 89 17.87 8.17 24.28
CA GLY A 89 16.72 7.27 24.24
C GLY A 89 16.39 6.76 25.64
N VAL A 90 17.32 6.01 26.23
CA VAL A 90 17.19 5.36 27.53
C VAL A 90 18.33 5.74 28.46
N VAL A 91 18.02 6.17 29.68
CA VAL A 91 19.02 6.51 30.71
C VAL A 91 18.79 5.68 31.97
N ASN A 92 19.85 5.00 32.44
CA ASN A 92 19.86 4.36 33.76
C ASN A 92 21.00 4.92 34.63
N ASN A 93 20.67 5.49 35.79
CA ASN A 93 21.70 5.90 36.75
C ASN A 93 22.29 4.71 37.50
N VAL A 94 23.50 4.90 38.04
CA VAL A 94 24.30 3.88 38.75
C VAL A 94 23.54 3.20 39.90
N THR A 95 22.54 3.87 40.48
CA THR A 95 21.70 3.34 41.57
C THR A 95 20.43 2.60 41.10
N GLY A 96 20.12 2.61 39.81
CA GLY A 96 19.00 1.89 39.21
C GLY A 96 19.44 0.61 38.51
N SER A 97 18.49 -0.28 38.23
CA SER A 97 18.67 -1.48 37.40
C SER A 97 17.71 -1.42 36.21
N LEU A 98 18.24 -1.59 35.00
CA LEU A 98 17.46 -1.55 33.76
C LEU A 98 17.80 -2.75 32.87
N THR A 99 16.78 -3.43 32.35
CA THR A 99 16.94 -4.55 31.43
C THR A 99 16.06 -4.38 30.18
N LEU A 100 16.61 -4.68 29.01
CA LEU A 100 15.93 -4.65 27.72
C LEU A 100 15.75 -6.07 27.17
N TYR A 101 14.56 -6.36 26.63
CA TYR A 101 14.28 -7.57 25.87
C TYR A 101 13.50 -7.24 24.60
N ASN A 102 13.90 -7.80 23.46
CA ASN A 102 13.24 -7.64 22.16
C ASN A 102 12.90 -6.17 21.84
N THR A 103 13.75 -5.21 22.23
CA THR A 103 13.46 -3.77 22.17
C THR A 103 14.35 -3.09 21.13
N ILE A 104 13.76 -2.14 20.39
CA ILE A 104 14.49 -1.25 19.48
C ILE A 104 14.71 0.09 20.20
N VAL A 105 15.97 0.54 20.26
CA VAL A 105 16.34 1.89 20.71
C VAL A 105 17.20 2.52 19.62
N SER A 106 16.64 3.46 18.86
CA SER A 106 17.34 4.01 17.68
C SER A 106 17.05 5.49 17.43
N ASN A 107 17.85 6.12 16.58
CA ASN A 107 17.66 7.44 16.01
C ASN A 107 17.40 8.52 17.08
N ASN A 108 18.14 8.48 18.18
CA ASN A 108 18.10 9.47 19.25
C ASN A 108 19.32 10.41 19.15
N GLU A 109 19.14 11.74 19.29
CA GLU A 109 20.20 12.72 18.94
C GLU A 109 21.46 12.58 19.79
N GLY A 110 21.31 12.28 21.09
CA GLY A 110 22.42 12.00 22.00
C GLY A 110 22.99 10.61 21.76
N VAL A 111 22.68 9.69 22.67
CA VAL A 111 22.94 8.26 22.49
C VAL A 111 21.67 7.45 22.74
N ASP A 112 21.58 6.28 22.13
CA ASP A 112 20.44 5.37 22.33
C ASP A 112 20.32 4.97 23.79
N CYS A 113 21.45 4.62 24.42
CA CYS A 113 21.50 4.22 25.81
C CYS A 113 22.64 4.90 26.60
N THR A 114 22.36 5.26 27.85
CA THR A 114 23.39 5.75 28.78
C THR A 114 23.28 5.09 30.15
N GLY A 115 24.44 4.77 30.73
CA GLY A 115 24.57 4.22 32.06
C GLY A 115 24.63 2.70 32.07
N THR A 116 24.46 2.08 33.23
CA THR A 116 24.59 0.62 33.37
C THR A 116 23.26 -0.05 33.08
N LEU A 117 23.13 -0.80 32.00
CA LEU A 117 21.94 -1.59 31.70
C LEU A 117 22.34 -3.00 31.28
N THR A 118 21.35 -3.89 31.18
CA THR A 118 21.52 -5.25 30.65
C THR A 118 20.66 -5.42 29.41
N ALA A 119 21.29 -5.78 28.30
CA ALA A 119 20.61 -6.18 27.07
C ALA A 119 21.30 -7.41 26.49
N ASP A 120 20.54 -8.26 25.81
CA ASP A 120 21.06 -9.36 24.99
C ASP A 120 20.97 -9.01 23.49
N SER A 121 21.42 -9.94 22.65
CA SER A 121 21.49 -9.77 21.19
C SER A 121 20.13 -9.70 20.49
N PHE A 122 19.01 -9.92 21.18
CA PHE A 122 17.66 -9.82 20.61
C PHE A 122 17.12 -8.39 20.65
N ASN A 123 17.88 -7.44 21.19
CA ASN A 123 17.60 -6.01 21.11
C ASN A 123 18.35 -5.38 19.92
N LEU A 124 17.84 -4.26 19.41
CA LEU A 124 18.49 -3.49 18.35
C LEU A 124 18.84 -2.08 18.81
N ASP A 125 20.04 -1.62 18.47
CA ASP A 125 20.48 -0.24 18.61
C ASP A 125 21.22 0.25 17.36
N ASN A 126 21.41 1.56 17.17
CA ASN A 126 22.13 2.05 16.00
C ASN A 126 23.45 2.76 16.26
N ASP A 127 23.81 2.96 17.52
CA ASP A 127 25.07 3.59 17.91
C ASP A 127 25.95 2.69 18.80
N GLY A 128 25.49 1.48 19.12
CA GLY A 128 26.22 0.49 19.91
C GLY A 128 26.32 0.84 21.40
N THR A 129 25.44 1.70 21.91
CA THR A 129 25.47 2.14 23.31
C THR A 129 24.60 1.30 24.25
N CYS A 130 23.77 0.39 23.73
CA CYS A 130 22.82 -0.41 24.51
C CYS A 130 23.38 -1.81 24.88
N ASP A 131 24.48 -1.86 25.63
CA ASP A 131 25.10 -3.11 26.16
C ASP A 131 25.38 -4.16 25.05
N ASN A 132 24.74 -5.34 25.08
CA ASN A 132 24.92 -6.39 24.05
C ASN A 132 23.80 -6.42 23.00
N ALA A 133 23.04 -5.32 22.85
CA ALA A 133 22.11 -5.17 21.73
C ALA A 133 22.86 -5.36 20.39
N THR A 134 22.17 -5.94 19.41
CA THR A 134 22.71 -6.10 18.06
C THR A 134 22.69 -4.76 17.35
N SER A 135 23.88 -4.19 17.11
CA SER A 135 23.99 -2.90 16.42
C SER A 135 23.69 -2.97 14.93
N LYS A 136 22.80 -2.08 14.48
CA LYS A 136 22.31 -1.94 13.10
C LYS A 136 22.17 -0.47 12.75
N THR A 137 22.53 -0.08 11.52
CA THR A 137 22.28 1.30 11.08
C THR A 137 20.78 1.62 11.11
N VAL A 138 20.42 2.90 11.21
CA VAL A 138 19.00 3.33 11.12
C VAL A 138 18.32 2.81 9.85
N ALA A 139 19.06 2.75 8.74
CA ALA A 139 18.57 2.19 7.48
C ALA A 139 18.35 0.67 7.52
N GLU A 140 19.17 -0.09 8.25
CA GLU A 140 18.95 -1.52 8.45
C GLU A 140 17.82 -1.80 9.46
N ILE A 141 17.67 -0.97 10.49
CA ILE A 141 16.52 -1.05 11.41
C ILE A 141 15.22 -0.73 10.66
N ASN A 142 15.25 0.21 9.71
CA ASN A 142 14.18 0.47 8.74
C ASN A 142 12.79 0.67 9.39
N LEU A 143 12.68 1.52 10.42
CA LEU A 143 11.39 1.89 10.99
C LEU A 143 10.64 2.82 10.05
N GLN A 144 9.35 2.55 9.84
CA GLN A 144 8.46 3.46 9.13
C GLN A 144 8.02 4.61 10.04
N PRO A 145 7.60 5.76 9.48
CA PRO A 145 7.11 6.88 10.28
C PRO A 145 5.98 6.46 11.23
N LEU A 146 5.91 7.11 12.39
CA LEU A 146 4.82 6.92 13.34
C LEU A 146 3.47 7.19 12.67
N ALA A 147 2.59 6.20 12.64
CA ALA A 147 1.31 6.25 11.93
C ALA A 147 0.22 5.43 12.64
N ASP A 148 -1.02 5.54 12.14
CA ASP A 148 -2.10 4.64 12.50
C ASP A 148 -1.96 3.34 11.71
N ASN A 149 -1.34 2.34 12.32
CA ASN A 149 -1.16 1.01 11.72
C ASN A 149 -2.18 0.00 12.29
N GLY A 150 -3.31 0.49 12.79
CA GLY A 150 -4.33 -0.29 13.50
C GLY A 150 -4.11 -0.36 15.01
N GLY A 151 -5.08 -0.93 15.72
CA GLY A 151 -5.06 -0.99 17.19
C GLY A 151 -5.59 0.28 17.86
N HIS A 152 -5.21 0.52 19.12
CA HIS A 152 -5.72 1.63 19.92
C HIS A 152 -4.82 2.87 19.98
N THR A 153 -3.57 2.75 19.51
CA THR A 153 -2.53 3.79 19.62
C THR A 153 -1.60 3.74 18.41
N PHE A 154 -0.83 4.81 18.15
CA PHE A 154 0.07 4.87 16.99
C PHE A 154 1.33 4.03 17.21
N THR A 155 1.78 3.35 16.16
CA THR A 155 3.02 2.55 16.15
C THR A 155 3.93 2.97 15.01
N MET A 156 5.17 2.50 15.04
CA MET A 156 6.04 2.50 13.87
C MET A 156 6.01 1.11 13.28
N ALA A 157 5.54 0.99 12.04
CA ALA A 157 5.60 -0.27 11.31
C ALA A 157 7.06 -0.58 10.95
N LEU A 158 7.36 -1.86 10.76
CA LEU A 158 8.66 -2.28 10.25
C LEU A 158 8.66 -2.14 8.73
N GLY A 159 9.71 -1.52 8.23
CA GLY A 159 10.01 -1.49 6.82
C GLY A 159 10.31 -2.90 6.33
N SER A 160 10.12 -3.07 5.05
CA SER A 160 10.03 -4.37 4.43
C SER A 160 11.34 -5.16 4.61
N SER A 161 12.52 -4.52 4.48
CA SER A 161 13.85 -5.12 4.73
C SER A 161 14.40 -4.95 6.15
N SER A 162 13.53 -4.66 7.14
CA SER A 162 13.97 -4.36 8.50
C SER A 162 14.71 -5.52 9.16
N ALA A 163 15.84 -5.21 9.80
CA ALA A 163 16.60 -6.14 10.63
C ALA A 163 15.82 -6.61 11.88
N ALA A 164 14.70 -5.97 12.21
CA ALA A 164 13.83 -6.35 13.31
C ALA A 164 12.87 -7.49 12.96
N LEU A 165 12.71 -7.83 11.68
CA LEU A 165 11.80 -8.88 11.24
C LEU A 165 12.30 -10.26 11.65
N ASP A 166 11.45 -11.05 12.30
CA ASP A 166 11.72 -12.46 12.65
C ASP A 166 13.05 -12.67 13.43
N THR A 167 13.47 -11.68 14.23
CA THR A 167 14.76 -11.76 14.95
C THR A 167 14.62 -11.65 16.45
N ALA A 168 13.42 -11.56 17.02
CA ALA A 168 13.22 -11.50 18.47
C ALA A 168 13.22 -12.90 19.13
N ASP A 169 13.39 -12.93 20.45
CA ASP A 169 13.25 -14.16 21.24
C ASP A 169 11.77 -14.50 21.47
N ASP A 170 11.31 -15.58 20.84
CA ASP A 170 9.93 -16.10 20.97
C ASP A 170 9.56 -16.44 22.41
N ALA A 171 10.51 -16.89 23.23
CA ALA A 171 10.24 -17.23 24.62
C ALA A 171 9.85 -15.98 25.43
N VAL A 172 10.48 -14.84 25.12
CA VAL A 172 10.10 -13.55 25.69
C VAL A 172 8.73 -13.11 25.16
N CYS A 173 8.48 -13.25 23.86
CA CYS A 173 7.20 -12.86 23.26
C CYS A 173 6.02 -13.66 23.84
N ALA A 174 6.19 -14.97 24.06
CA ALA A 174 5.16 -15.83 24.64
C ALA A 174 4.94 -15.60 26.14
N ALA A 175 5.97 -15.17 26.88
CA ALA A 175 5.89 -15.02 28.33
C ALA A 175 5.10 -13.78 28.75
N SER A 176 4.50 -13.85 29.94
CA SER A 176 4.03 -12.64 30.63
C SER A 176 5.22 -11.72 30.92
N PRO A 177 5.14 -10.40 30.66
CA PRO A 177 3.91 -9.64 30.41
C PRO A 177 3.55 -9.39 28.93
N VAL A 178 4.33 -9.86 27.96
CA VAL A 178 4.08 -9.65 26.52
C VAL A 178 2.83 -10.43 26.07
N ASN A 179 2.68 -11.66 26.58
CA ASN A 179 1.51 -12.53 26.36
C ASN A 179 1.18 -12.76 24.87
N GLY A 180 2.20 -12.84 24.02
CA GLY A 180 2.07 -13.17 22.62
C GLY A 180 1.33 -12.13 21.78
N LEU A 181 1.35 -10.85 22.19
CA LEU A 181 0.69 -9.77 21.45
C LEU A 181 1.66 -8.62 21.19
N ASP A 182 1.46 -7.88 20.10
CA ASP A 182 2.09 -6.58 19.86
C ASP A 182 1.27 -5.42 20.47
N GLN A 183 1.69 -4.17 20.23
CA GLN A 183 0.99 -2.98 20.72
C GLN A 183 -0.47 -2.88 20.25
N ARG A 184 -0.75 -3.37 19.05
CA ARG A 184 -2.06 -3.28 18.39
C ARG A 184 -2.98 -4.43 18.79
N GLY A 185 -2.41 -5.48 19.38
CA GLY A 185 -3.10 -6.72 19.69
C GLY A 185 -2.94 -7.79 18.62
N VAL A 186 -1.98 -7.64 17.70
CA VAL A 186 -1.62 -8.68 16.73
C VAL A 186 -0.86 -9.79 17.45
N VAL A 187 -1.23 -11.05 17.18
CA VAL A 187 -0.61 -12.23 17.79
C VAL A 187 0.83 -12.40 17.30
N ARG A 188 1.74 -12.70 18.21
CA ARG A 188 3.15 -13.02 17.96
C ARG A 188 3.41 -14.52 18.18
N PRO A 189 4.25 -15.18 17.36
CA PRO A 189 4.83 -14.68 16.11
C PRO A 189 3.83 -14.75 14.95
N GLN A 190 3.93 -13.81 14.02
CA GLN A 190 3.27 -13.87 12.72
C GLN A 190 4.18 -14.49 11.66
N GLY A 191 5.51 -14.41 11.81
CA GLY A 191 6.48 -15.04 10.91
C GLY A 191 7.10 -16.30 11.51
N VAL A 192 8.38 -16.53 11.20
CA VAL A 192 9.18 -17.63 11.76
C VAL A 192 9.46 -17.38 13.25
N HIS A 193 9.71 -16.13 13.61
CA HIS A 193 9.89 -15.65 14.97
C HIS A 193 9.09 -14.36 15.16
N CYS A 194 8.97 -13.88 16.40
CA CYS A 194 8.39 -12.57 16.60
C CYS A 194 9.35 -11.47 16.11
N ASP A 195 8.81 -10.30 15.84
CA ASP A 195 9.59 -9.14 15.46
C ASP A 195 10.13 -8.38 16.68
N VAL A 196 11.32 -7.79 16.56
CA VAL A 196 11.88 -6.92 17.59
C VAL A 196 11.09 -5.60 17.61
N GLY A 197 10.81 -5.07 18.80
CA GLY A 197 10.11 -3.80 18.99
C GLY A 197 8.61 -3.94 19.23
N ALA A 198 7.88 -2.83 19.14
CA ALA A 198 6.47 -2.73 19.52
C ALA A 198 5.47 -3.28 18.48
N PHE A 199 5.94 -3.55 17.27
CA PHE A 199 5.13 -3.94 16.12
C PHE A 199 5.44 -5.37 15.70
N GLU A 200 4.43 -6.09 15.22
CA GLU A 200 4.54 -7.40 14.58
C GLU A 200 3.97 -7.35 13.16
N VAL A 201 4.75 -7.64 12.13
CA VAL A 201 4.27 -7.66 10.74
C VAL A 201 3.34 -8.86 10.55
N THR A 202 2.09 -8.59 10.16
CA THR A 202 1.12 -9.63 9.85
C THR A 202 1.45 -10.33 8.54
N VAL A 203 1.34 -11.66 8.50
CA VAL A 203 1.50 -12.42 7.26
C VAL A 203 0.12 -12.66 6.61
N PRO A 204 -0.10 -12.23 5.35
CA PRO A 204 -1.38 -12.42 4.64
C PRO A 204 -1.62 -13.90 4.30
N LEU A 205 -2.85 -14.28 3.94
CA LEU A 205 -3.10 -15.59 3.31
C LEU A 205 -2.65 -15.50 1.85
N ARG A 206 -2.19 -16.61 1.29
CA ARG A 206 -1.89 -16.69 -0.15
C ARG A 206 -3.07 -17.31 -0.89
N PHE A 207 -3.44 -16.70 -2.02
CA PHE A 207 -4.53 -17.18 -2.86
C PHE A 207 -4.03 -17.53 -4.25
N THR A 208 -4.51 -18.65 -4.78
CA THR A 208 -4.44 -18.93 -6.22
C THR A 208 -5.84 -19.26 -6.72
N ILE A 209 -6.10 -18.98 -7.99
CA ILE A 209 -7.41 -19.24 -8.59
C ILE A 209 -7.18 -20.02 -9.88
N GLU A 210 -7.88 -21.14 -10.01
CA GLU A 210 -7.81 -21.97 -11.19
C GLU A 210 -8.96 -21.66 -12.15
N ALA A 211 -8.71 -21.90 -13.43
CA ALA A 211 -9.75 -21.84 -14.45
C ALA A 211 -10.89 -22.82 -14.15
N PRO A 212 -12.10 -22.51 -14.63
CA PRO A 212 -13.24 -23.39 -14.44
C PRO A 212 -12.93 -24.73 -15.15
N THR A 213 -13.29 -25.87 -14.56
CA THR A 213 -12.89 -27.27 -14.95
C THR A 213 -11.43 -27.68 -14.70
N VAL A 214 -10.55 -26.75 -14.34
CA VAL A 214 -9.21 -27.09 -13.87
C VAL A 214 -9.29 -27.29 -12.36
N GLN A 215 -9.19 -28.55 -11.95
CA GLN A 215 -8.87 -28.94 -10.57
C GLN A 215 -7.58 -29.78 -10.55
N THR A 216 -6.66 -29.46 -11.47
CA THR A 216 -5.44 -30.26 -11.66
C THR A 216 -4.41 -30.06 -10.54
N SER A 217 -4.62 -29.04 -9.69
CA SER A 217 -3.76 -28.72 -8.54
C SER A 217 -4.42 -28.96 -7.18
N GLN A 218 -5.40 -29.88 -7.10
CA GLN A 218 -5.77 -30.45 -5.81
C GLN A 218 -4.50 -30.82 -5.06
N VAL A 219 -4.33 -30.20 -3.92
CA VAL A 219 -3.01 -30.11 -3.34
C VAL A 219 -2.60 -31.46 -2.75
N VAL A 220 -1.32 -31.80 -2.88
CA VAL A 220 -0.78 -33.03 -2.29
C VAL A 220 -0.50 -32.76 -0.82
N CYS A 221 -1.45 -33.09 0.06
CA CYS A 221 -1.24 -32.92 1.50
C CYS A 221 -0.19 -33.93 2.02
N PRO A 222 0.72 -33.51 2.92
CA PRO A 222 1.64 -34.42 3.61
C PRO A 222 0.90 -35.51 4.42
N SER A 223 1.56 -36.66 4.61
CA SER A 223 1.10 -37.74 5.50
C SER A 223 1.65 -37.51 6.92
N PRO A 224 0.91 -37.81 8.01
CA PRO A 224 -0.30 -38.63 8.09
C PRO A 224 -1.59 -37.79 8.23
N GLY A 225 -2.30 -37.58 7.13
CA GLY A 225 -3.58 -36.86 7.12
C GLY A 225 -4.22 -36.85 5.74
N GLY A 226 -3.43 -36.61 4.70
CA GLY A 226 -3.94 -36.55 3.32
C GLY A 226 -4.95 -35.40 3.11
N ALA A 227 -5.44 -35.26 1.89
CA ALA A 227 -6.49 -34.30 1.60
C ALA A 227 -7.83 -34.77 2.17
N LEU A 228 -8.49 -33.87 2.90
CA LEU A 228 -9.86 -34.04 3.33
C LEU A 228 -10.75 -33.37 2.28
N ILE A 229 -11.68 -34.13 1.70
CA ILE A 229 -12.53 -33.66 0.62
C ILE A 229 -13.99 -33.89 1.02
N GLU A 230 -14.79 -32.84 0.91
CA GLU A 230 -16.26 -32.90 0.96
C GLU A 230 -16.79 -32.49 -0.41
N ASP A 231 -17.33 -33.46 -1.15
CA ASP A 231 -17.90 -33.32 -2.50
C ASP A 231 -19.44 -33.28 -2.49
N PHE A 232 -20.07 -33.42 -1.31
CA PHE A 232 -21.51 -33.41 -1.10
C PHE A 232 -22.33 -34.47 -1.87
N ASP A 233 -21.68 -35.33 -2.67
CA ASP A 233 -22.34 -36.24 -3.60
C ASP A 233 -23.09 -37.37 -2.90
N SER A 234 -22.57 -37.78 -1.75
CA SER A 234 -23.18 -38.79 -0.90
C SER A 234 -24.39 -38.28 -0.11
N LEU A 235 -24.59 -36.96 -0.05
CA LEU A 235 -25.63 -36.31 0.73
C LEU A 235 -26.94 -36.19 -0.04
N SER A 236 -28.08 -36.13 0.65
CA SER A 236 -29.39 -35.91 0.02
C SER A 236 -30.33 -35.17 0.96
N GLY A 237 -31.01 -34.12 0.47
CA GLY A 237 -32.02 -33.37 1.24
C GLY A 237 -31.95 -31.84 1.06
N VAL A 238 -33.07 -31.18 1.38
CA VAL A 238 -33.36 -29.73 1.25
C VAL A 238 -33.71 -29.22 2.65
N GLY A 239 -33.22 -28.05 3.06
CA GLY A 239 -33.81 -27.34 4.20
C GLY A 239 -33.19 -27.59 5.57
N ALA A 240 -31.86 -27.65 5.71
CA ALA A 240 -31.20 -27.88 7.00
C ALA A 240 -30.36 -26.69 7.47
N ASN A 241 -30.41 -26.38 8.77
CA ASN A 241 -29.50 -25.40 9.38
C ASN A 241 -28.16 -26.03 9.80
N LEU A 242 -28.02 -27.35 9.65
CA LEU A 242 -26.85 -28.13 10.02
C LEU A 242 -26.68 -29.31 9.05
N ILE A 243 -25.52 -29.41 8.43
CA ILE A 243 -25.04 -30.63 7.78
C ILE A 243 -23.88 -31.14 8.63
N ALA A 244 -24.10 -32.25 9.35
CA ALA A 244 -23.18 -32.75 10.36
C ALA A 244 -22.32 -33.92 9.85
N GLY A 245 -21.11 -34.03 10.38
CA GLY A 245 -20.25 -35.21 10.24
C GLY A 245 -19.55 -35.36 8.89
N GLY A 246 -19.34 -34.25 8.16
CA GLY A 246 -18.51 -34.22 6.96
C GLY A 246 -17.02 -34.38 7.26
N ALA A 247 -16.21 -34.65 6.23
CA ALA A 247 -14.76 -34.84 6.40
C ALA A 247 -14.02 -33.60 6.93
N LEU A 248 -14.66 -32.42 6.82
CA LEU A 248 -14.13 -31.12 7.20
C LEU A 248 -14.74 -30.55 8.48
N GLY A 249 -15.74 -31.22 9.06
CA GLY A 249 -16.53 -30.73 10.17
C GLY A 249 -17.99 -30.48 9.80
N ASP A 250 -18.66 -29.71 10.66
CA ASP A 250 -20.08 -29.39 10.52
C ASP A 250 -20.27 -28.08 9.75
N TYR A 251 -21.25 -28.06 8.85
CA TYR A 251 -21.68 -26.86 8.14
C TYR A 251 -22.92 -26.30 8.83
N VAL A 252 -22.81 -25.10 9.40
CA VAL A 252 -23.85 -24.51 10.24
C VAL A 252 -24.37 -23.23 9.61
N ALA A 253 -25.65 -23.22 9.20
CA ALA A 253 -26.28 -22.04 8.64
C ALA A 253 -27.00 -21.18 9.68
N SER A 254 -26.91 -19.87 9.49
CA SER A 254 -27.68 -18.86 10.21
C SER A 254 -28.36 -17.93 9.20
N GLY A 255 -29.68 -17.89 9.27
CA GLY A 255 -30.52 -17.23 8.27
C GLY A 255 -31.41 -18.30 7.60
N PRO A 256 -31.39 -18.43 6.26
CA PRO A 256 -32.14 -19.47 5.58
C PRO A 256 -31.45 -20.84 5.72
N PHE A 257 -31.84 -21.82 4.91
CA PHE A 257 -31.40 -23.21 5.02
C PHE A 257 -30.37 -23.59 3.95
N LEU A 258 -29.52 -24.57 4.28
CA LEU A 258 -28.66 -25.26 3.33
C LEU A 258 -29.44 -26.32 2.58
N THR A 259 -29.17 -26.41 1.29
CA THR A 259 -29.76 -27.42 0.40
C THR A 259 -28.67 -28.09 -0.42
N ILE A 260 -28.80 -29.41 -0.61
CA ILE A 260 -27.98 -30.15 -1.55
C ILE A 260 -28.75 -30.30 -2.85
N PHE A 261 -28.27 -29.64 -3.90
CA PHE A 261 -28.85 -29.71 -5.23
C PHE A 261 -28.13 -30.74 -6.10
N GLY A 262 -28.87 -31.35 -7.02
CA GLY A 262 -28.23 -32.08 -8.11
C GLY A 262 -27.64 -31.09 -9.13
N GLN A 263 -26.64 -31.54 -9.87
CA GLN A 263 -25.98 -30.74 -10.90
C GLN A 263 -26.98 -30.05 -11.82
N ASP A 264 -26.80 -28.75 -11.98
CA ASP A 264 -27.57 -27.94 -12.90
C ASP A 264 -26.70 -26.80 -13.47
N LYS A 265 -27.34 -25.73 -13.97
CA LYS A 265 -26.60 -24.59 -14.52
C LYS A 265 -25.87 -23.78 -13.44
N PHE A 266 -26.20 -23.89 -12.17
CA PHE A 266 -25.62 -23.11 -11.08
C PHE A 266 -24.44 -23.81 -10.41
N GLY A 267 -24.46 -25.14 -10.29
CA GLY A 267 -23.37 -25.87 -9.64
C GLY A 267 -23.28 -27.37 -9.96
N GLY A 268 -22.40 -28.06 -9.22
CA GLY A 268 -22.13 -29.49 -9.31
C GLY A 268 -21.01 -29.82 -10.29
N ALA A 269 -19.78 -29.98 -9.82
CA ALA A 269 -18.63 -30.16 -10.69
C ALA A 269 -18.68 -31.48 -11.50
N ASP A 270 -18.25 -31.44 -12.76
CA ASP A 270 -18.28 -32.57 -13.69
C ASP A 270 -16.99 -33.39 -13.64
N PHE A 271 -16.95 -34.41 -12.78
CA PHE A 271 -15.83 -35.36 -12.74
C PHE A 271 -16.10 -36.64 -13.54
N PRO A 272 -15.06 -37.21 -14.21
CA PRO A 272 -15.21 -38.41 -15.03
C PRO A 272 -15.72 -39.66 -14.29
N ASN A 273 -15.63 -39.69 -12.96
CA ASN A 273 -15.92 -40.88 -12.15
C ASN A 273 -17.09 -40.70 -11.16
N ASN A 274 -17.82 -39.57 -11.21
CA ASN A 274 -18.89 -39.29 -10.26
C ASN A 274 -20.27 -39.28 -10.94
N PRO A 275 -21.15 -40.26 -10.65
CA PRO A 275 -22.47 -40.34 -11.27
C PRO A 275 -23.54 -39.46 -10.59
N THR A 276 -23.28 -38.89 -9.41
CA THR A 276 -24.30 -38.21 -8.58
C THR A 276 -24.20 -36.70 -8.47
N LYS A 277 -23.07 -36.11 -8.91
CA LYS A 277 -22.76 -34.67 -9.08
C LYS A 277 -23.75 -33.73 -8.38
N LYS A 278 -23.45 -33.36 -7.14
CA LYS A 278 -24.24 -32.45 -6.31
C LYS A 278 -23.40 -31.25 -5.90
N TYR A 279 -24.06 -30.24 -5.35
CA TYR A 279 -23.41 -29.10 -4.74
C TYR A 279 -24.23 -28.59 -3.55
N LEU A 280 -23.56 -27.87 -2.65
CA LEU A 280 -24.15 -27.18 -1.52
C LEU A 280 -24.60 -25.78 -1.96
N GLU A 281 -25.82 -25.40 -1.59
CA GLU A 281 -26.30 -24.03 -1.75
C GLU A 281 -26.82 -23.48 -0.43
N LEU A 282 -26.45 -22.23 -0.14
CA LEU A 282 -27.15 -21.39 0.82
C LEU A 282 -28.33 -20.69 0.13
N GLU A 283 -29.54 -21.20 0.28
CA GLU A 283 -30.72 -20.64 -0.39
C GLU A 283 -31.20 -19.37 0.32
N THR A 284 -31.07 -18.16 -0.23
CA THR A 284 -31.60 -16.96 0.47
C THR A 284 -33.05 -16.58 0.17
N GLY A 285 -33.76 -17.36 -0.63
CA GLY A 285 -35.21 -17.29 -0.82
C GLY A 285 -35.83 -15.88 -0.78
N GLY A 286 -35.69 -15.09 -1.85
CA GLY A 286 -36.44 -13.82 -1.99
C GLY A 286 -35.81 -12.59 -1.31
N GLY A 287 -34.50 -12.59 -1.06
CA GLY A 287 -33.74 -11.41 -0.65
C GLY A 287 -33.44 -11.32 0.86
N ALA A 288 -33.46 -12.45 1.58
CA ALA A 288 -32.97 -12.50 2.95
C ALA A 288 -31.44 -12.57 2.96
N THR A 289 -30.79 -12.04 3.99
CA THR A 289 -29.35 -12.25 4.21
C THR A 289 -29.14 -13.53 5.00
N GLY A 290 -28.21 -14.36 4.58
CA GLY A 290 -27.84 -15.60 5.25
C GLY A 290 -26.34 -15.85 5.20
N TYR A 291 -25.87 -16.72 6.07
CA TYR A 291 -24.53 -17.30 5.95
C TYR A 291 -24.50 -18.74 6.44
N TYR A 292 -23.46 -19.47 6.07
CA TYR A 292 -23.06 -20.69 6.77
C TYR A 292 -21.59 -20.67 7.12
N ASP A 293 -21.29 -21.30 8.27
CA ASP A 293 -19.95 -21.46 8.80
C ASP A 293 -19.50 -22.91 8.62
N LEU A 294 -18.25 -23.05 8.20
CA LEU A 294 -17.46 -24.26 8.34
C LEU A 294 -16.38 -23.98 9.38
N ASP A 295 -16.54 -24.53 10.58
CA ASP A 295 -15.58 -24.40 11.68
C ASP A 295 -14.73 -25.67 11.76
N PHE A 296 -13.46 -25.58 11.34
CA PHE A 296 -12.54 -26.70 11.36
C PHE A 296 -12.13 -27.10 12.79
N THR A 297 -12.33 -26.21 13.77
CA THR A 297 -11.98 -26.42 15.18
C THR A 297 -13.13 -26.97 16.01
N ALA A 298 -14.34 -27.05 15.43
CA ALA A 298 -15.49 -27.66 16.08
C ALA A 298 -15.23 -29.15 16.43
N PRO A 299 -15.89 -29.70 17.47
CA PRO A 299 -15.71 -31.10 17.84
C PRO A 299 -15.95 -32.06 16.67
N GLY A 300 -14.92 -32.81 16.27
CA GLY A 300 -14.97 -33.73 15.13
C GLY A 300 -14.39 -33.16 13.83
N GLY A 301 -14.08 -31.86 13.79
CA GLY A 301 -13.30 -31.23 12.72
C GLY A 301 -11.80 -31.54 12.79
N PRO A 302 -11.05 -31.21 11.73
CA PRO A 302 -9.63 -31.56 11.62
C PRO A 302 -8.67 -30.66 12.44
N GLY A 303 -9.19 -29.63 13.10
CA GLY A 303 -8.38 -28.54 13.69
C GLY A 303 -8.02 -27.48 12.64
N PRO A 304 -7.21 -26.47 13.01
CA PRO A 304 -6.79 -25.43 12.08
C PRO A 304 -6.11 -26.01 10.83
N VAL A 305 -6.50 -25.54 9.66
CA VAL A 305 -6.02 -26.05 8.37
C VAL A 305 -5.06 -25.08 7.70
N GLY A 306 -3.96 -25.60 7.15
CA GLY A 306 -3.01 -24.80 6.37
C GLY A 306 -3.47 -24.54 4.94
N TYR A 307 -4.43 -25.31 4.42
CA TYR A 307 -5.00 -25.10 3.10
C TYR A 307 -6.51 -25.31 3.11
N PHE A 308 -7.21 -24.45 2.38
CA PHE A 308 -8.62 -24.62 2.04
C PHE A 308 -8.84 -24.28 0.56
N GLY A 309 -9.48 -25.18 -0.18
CA GLY A 309 -9.85 -24.97 -1.57
C GLY A 309 -11.31 -25.32 -1.80
N PHE A 310 -11.98 -24.61 -2.69
CA PHE A 310 -13.39 -24.90 -3.00
C PHE A 310 -13.78 -24.36 -4.37
N TRP A 311 -14.88 -24.89 -4.90
CA TRP A 311 -15.49 -24.40 -6.12
C TRP A 311 -16.45 -23.26 -5.80
N TRP A 312 -16.11 -22.06 -6.27
CA TRP A 312 -17.01 -20.91 -6.26
C TRP A 312 -17.86 -20.98 -7.53
N SER A 313 -19.07 -21.50 -7.39
CA SER A 313 -19.98 -21.73 -8.52
C SER A 313 -21.00 -20.62 -8.56
N ALA A 314 -21.40 -20.18 -9.76
CA ALA A 314 -22.48 -19.18 -9.90
C ALA A 314 -22.26 -17.92 -9.03
N GLY A 315 -21.02 -17.44 -8.96
CA GLY A 315 -20.65 -16.40 -8.00
C GLY A 315 -21.46 -15.12 -8.15
N ASP A 316 -22.40 -14.91 -7.23
CA ASP A 316 -23.28 -13.75 -7.20
C ASP A 316 -22.50 -12.52 -6.72
N GLY A 317 -22.86 -11.34 -7.21
CA GLY A 317 -22.23 -10.07 -6.78
C GLY A 317 -22.40 -9.77 -5.28
N SER A 318 -23.31 -10.47 -4.59
CA SER A 318 -23.56 -10.34 -3.15
C SER A 318 -22.83 -11.36 -2.28
N ASN A 319 -22.13 -12.31 -2.90
CA ASN A 319 -21.41 -13.34 -2.16
C ASN A 319 -20.16 -12.77 -1.51
N VAL A 320 -20.01 -13.11 -0.23
CA VAL A 320 -18.88 -12.74 0.61
C VAL A 320 -18.34 -13.99 1.28
N LEU A 321 -17.02 -14.16 1.23
CA LEU A 321 -16.28 -15.18 1.96
C LEU A 321 -15.48 -14.51 3.07
N GLU A 322 -15.66 -14.94 4.31
CA GLU A 322 -14.85 -14.48 5.44
C GLU A 322 -14.01 -15.65 5.96
N ILE A 323 -12.70 -15.43 6.10
CA ILE A 323 -11.74 -16.44 6.54
C ILE A 323 -11.20 -16.00 7.88
N THR A 324 -11.46 -16.79 8.91
CA THR A 324 -10.90 -16.56 10.24
C THR A 324 -9.66 -17.43 10.42
N ARG A 325 -8.59 -16.83 10.92
CA ARG A 325 -7.30 -17.49 11.18
C ARG A 325 -7.10 -17.79 12.67
N VAL A 326 -6.05 -18.55 12.98
CA VAL A 326 -5.61 -18.85 14.36
C VAL A 326 -5.28 -17.59 15.14
N ASP A 327 -4.69 -16.58 14.50
CA ASP A 327 -4.38 -15.29 15.12
C ASP A 327 -5.60 -14.39 15.38
N GLY A 328 -6.80 -14.83 14.99
CA GLY A 328 -8.05 -14.08 15.13
C GLY A 328 -8.30 -13.04 14.04
N THR A 329 -7.38 -12.87 13.08
CA THR A 329 -7.58 -12.01 11.92
C THR A 329 -8.68 -12.60 11.04
N VAL A 330 -9.55 -11.72 10.52
CA VAL A 330 -10.59 -12.06 9.56
C VAL A 330 -10.29 -11.38 8.23
N GLU A 331 -10.10 -12.18 7.18
CA GLU A 331 -9.99 -11.69 5.80
C GLU A 331 -11.32 -11.83 5.07
N THR A 332 -11.66 -10.86 4.23
CA THR A 332 -12.95 -10.82 3.52
C THR A 332 -12.73 -10.73 2.02
N PHE A 333 -13.38 -11.62 1.28
CA PHE A 333 -13.39 -11.68 -0.17
C PHE A 333 -14.80 -11.52 -0.69
N THR A 334 -14.94 -10.80 -1.80
CA THR A 334 -16.18 -10.71 -2.56
C THR A 334 -15.99 -11.40 -3.91
N THR A 335 -17.09 -11.75 -4.57
CA THR A 335 -17.02 -12.19 -5.97
C THR A 335 -16.21 -11.21 -6.82
N GLN A 336 -16.42 -9.90 -6.64
CA GLN A 336 -15.68 -8.89 -7.42
C GLN A 336 -14.17 -8.89 -7.11
N SER A 337 -13.75 -9.05 -5.86
CA SER A 337 -12.32 -9.11 -5.52
C SER A 337 -11.65 -10.36 -6.09
N ILE A 338 -12.36 -11.49 -6.10
CA ILE A 338 -11.89 -12.73 -6.74
C ILE A 338 -11.76 -12.51 -8.24
N MET A 339 -12.79 -11.96 -8.90
CA MET A 339 -12.78 -11.72 -10.34
C MET A 339 -11.77 -10.67 -10.78
N ASN A 340 -11.40 -9.74 -9.90
CA ASN A 340 -10.34 -8.76 -10.14
C ASN A 340 -8.93 -9.30 -9.84
N SER A 341 -8.82 -10.54 -9.32
CA SER A 341 -7.54 -11.09 -8.92
C SER A 341 -6.59 -11.21 -10.11
N PRO A 342 -5.33 -10.75 -9.99
CA PRO A 342 -4.30 -10.98 -10.99
C PRO A 342 -4.10 -12.48 -11.30
N ALA A 343 -4.40 -13.37 -10.35
CA ALA A 343 -4.29 -14.82 -10.52
C ALA A 343 -5.24 -15.39 -11.59
N LEU A 344 -6.33 -14.67 -11.92
CA LEU A 344 -7.23 -15.04 -13.01
C LEU A 344 -6.75 -14.58 -14.39
N GLN A 345 -5.80 -13.64 -14.46
CA GLN A 345 -5.34 -13.07 -15.72
C GLN A 345 -4.20 -13.94 -16.30
N GLY A 346 -4.48 -14.66 -17.39
CA GLY A 346 -3.49 -15.48 -18.10
C GLY A 346 -3.44 -16.96 -17.69
N SER A 347 -4.52 -17.48 -17.07
CA SER A 347 -4.65 -18.93 -16.84
C SER A 347 -4.49 -19.70 -18.16
N PRO A 348 -3.82 -20.88 -18.19
CA PRO A 348 -3.52 -21.64 -19.43
C PRO A 348 -4.73 -21.93 -20.32
N ASN A 349 -5.95 -21.89 -19.74
CA ASN A 349 -7.22 -22.15 -20.43
C ASN A 349 -8.10 -20.89 -20.60
N CYS A 350 -7.56 -19.70 -20.31
CA CYS A 350 -8.21 -18.41 -20.56
C CYS A 350 -7.26 -17.43 -21.30
N PRO A 351 -7.12 -17.57 -22.64
CA PRO A 351 -6.13 -16.82 -23.42
C PRO A 351 -6.50 -15.34 -23.69
N ASP A 352 -7.74 -14.92 -23.45
CA ASP A 352 -8.21 -13.58 -23.77
C ASP A 352 -8.05 -12.60 -22.59
N ALA A 353 -6.86 -12.02 -22.46
CA ALA A 353 -6.61 -10.87 -21.59
C ALA A 353 -7.43 -9.66 -22.07
N GLY A 354 -8.66 -9.53 -21.58
CA GLY A 354 -9.54 -8.41 -21.91
C GLY A 354 -11.03 -8.67 -21.74
N THR A 355 -11.45 -9.93 -21.62
CA THR A 355 -12.81 -10.24 -21.18
C THR A 355 -12.77 -11.36 -20.16
N ALA A 356 -13.30 -11.13 -18.96
CA ALA A 356 -13.42 -12.16 -17.93
C ALA A 356 -14.29 -13.37 -18.35
N THR A 357 -14.80 -13.39 -19.59
CA THR A 357 -15.86 -14.29 -20.11
C THR A 357 -15.55 -15.77 -20.03
N CYS A 358 -14.28 -16.18 -20.00
CA CYS A 358 -13.88 -17.59 -19.89
C CYS A 358 -14.19 -18.20 -18.51
N HIS A 359 -14.33 -17.35 -17.47
CA HIS A 359 -14.75 -17.75 -16.13
C HIS A 359 -16.25 -17.57 -15.93
N PHE A 360 -16.98 -17.12 -16.95
CA PHE A 360 -18.41 -16.90 -16.88
C PHE A 360 -19.18 -17.99 -17.60
N GLY A 361 -20.25 -18.42 -16.96
CA GLY A 361 -21.02 -19.55 -17.42
C GLY A 361 -20.44 -20.89 -16.99
N ASN A 362 -21.35 -21.80 -16.71
CA ASN A 362 -21.05 -23.09 -16.15
C ASN A 362 -20.14 -23.88 -17.10
N PRO A 363 -19.00 -24.37 -16.61
CA PRO A 363 -18.00 -25.00 -17.47
C PRO A 363 -18.21 -26.52 -17.62
N THR A 364 -19.19 -27.10 -16.92
CA THR A 364 -19.46 -28.53 -16.96
C THR A 364 -20.04 -28.96 -18.31
N THR A 365 -19.73 -30.18 -18.76
CA THR A 365 -20.08 -30.64 -20.11
C THR A 365 -21.60 -30.59 -20.35
N ALA A 366 -22.40 -30.90 -19.34
CA ALA A 366 -23.86 -30.93 -19.44
C ALA A 366 -24.50 -29.53 -19.47
N PHE A 367 -23.82 -28.51 -18.92
CA PHE A 367 -24.34 -27.15 -18.76
C PHE A 367 -23.44 -26.09 -19.39
N LEU A 368 -22.55 -26.50 -20.30
CA LEU A 368 -21.48 -25.67 -20.85
C LEU A 368 -22.00 -24.32 -21.37
N GLY A 369 -21.52 -23.23 -20.79
CA GLY A 369 -21.85 -21.85 -21.15
C GLY A 369 -23.24 -21.37 -20.69
N GLN A 370 -24.03 -22.21 -19.99
CA GLN A 370 -25.24 -21.74 -19.33
C GLN A 370 -24.88 -20.85 -18.16
N ASN A 371 -25.79 -19.95 -17.76
CA ASN A 371 -25.52 -19.00 -16.68
C ASN A 371 -24.33 -18.05 -16.94
N ALA A 372 -24.15 -17.64 -18.20
CA ALA A 372 -23.04 -16.80 -18.68
C ALA A 372 -22.91 -15.41 -18.02
N GLY A 373 -23.78 -15.05 -17.09
CA GLY A 373 -23.71 -13.81 -16.31
C GLY A 373 -22.97 -13.94 -14.98
N GLU A 374 -22.62 -15.17 -14.57
CA GLU A 374 -22.04 -15.46 -13.25
C GLU A 374 -20.71 -16.22 -13.36
N ALA A 375 -19.87 -16.05 -12.34
CA ALA A 375 -18.50 -16.55 -12.32
C ALA A 375 -18.40 -17.99 -11.80
N TYR A 376 -17.46 -18.75 -12.34
CA TYR A 376 -17.12 -20.11 -11.95
C TYR A 376 -15.61 -20.23 -11.81
N VAL A 377 -15.12 -20.47 -10.60
CA VAL A 377 -13.67 -20.60 -10.35
C VAL A 377 -13.40 -21.63 -9.25
N PHE A 378 -12.21 -22.25 -9.25
CA PHE A 378 -11.73 -22.98 -8.08
C PHE A 378 -10.77 -22.08 -7.31
N VAL A 379 -11.09 -21.78 -6.06
CA VAL A 379 -10.31 -20.90 -5.19
C VAL A 379 -9.43 -21.78 -4.32
N ASN A 380 -8.14 -21.46 -4.26
CA ASN A 380 -7.16 -22.11 -3.39
C ASN A 380 -6.63 -21.09 -2.38
N ILE A 381 -6.60 -21.45 -1.11
CA ILE A 381 -6.23 -20.59 0.00
C ILE A 381 -5.17 -21.31 0.82
N TYR A 382 -4.03 -20.67 1.03
CA TYR A 382 -2.91 -21.20 1.77
C TYR A 382 -2.58 -20.29 2.94
N ALA A 383 -2.53 -20.87 4.14
CA ALA A 383 -1.82 -20.30 5.27
C ALA A 383 -0.33 -20.23 4.93
N GLN A 384 0.36 -19.22 5.44
CA GLN A 384 1.80 -19.05 5.22
C GLN A 384 2.64 -19.49 6.42
N ASN A 385 1.99 -19.76 7.56
CA ASN A 385 2.58 -20.28 8.80
C ASN A 385 1.47 -20.77 9.75
N GLU A 386 1.84 -21.21 10.96
CA GLU A 386 0.90 -21.68 11.98
C GLU A 386 -0.08 -20.59 12.45
N ALA A 387 0.33 -19.33 12.55
CA ALA A 387 -0.53 -18.22 13.01
C ALA A 387 -1.59 -17.84 11.97
N SER A 388 -1.27 -18.01 10.69
CA SER A 388 -2.19 -17.79 9.56
C SER A 388 -3.00 -19.03 9.17
N LYS A 389 -2.88 -20.16 9.91
CA LYS A 389 -3.78 -21.32 9.69
C LYS A 389 -5.24 -20.91 9.83
N ILE A 390 -6.08 -21.51 9.01
CA ILE A 390 -7.50 -21.20 8.90
C ILE A 390 -8.26 -21.99 9.95
N VAL A 391 -9.05 -21.31 10.78
CA VAL A 391 -9.88 -21.96 11.80
C VAL A 391 -11.33 -22.09 11.36
N SER A 392 -11.85 -21.12 10.61
CA SER A 392 -13.20 -21.18 10.06
C SER A 392 -13.34 -20.39 8.78
N VAL A 393 -14.30 -20.81 7.95
CA VAL A 393 -14.70 -20.12 6.73
C VAL A 393 -16.20 -19.86 6.78
N ARG A 394 -16.59 -18.62 6.57
CA ARG A 394 -17.98 -18.19 6.47
C ARG A 394 -18.30 -17.84 5.03
N PHE A 395 -19.42 -18.36 4.56
CA PHE A 395 -19.97 -18.12 3.24
C PHE A 395 -21.28 -17.34 3.41
N THR A 396 -21.30 -16.09 2.97
CA THR A 396 -22.41 -15.16 3.16
C THR A 396 -23.04 -14.81 1.82
N ALA A 397 -24.36 -14.83 1.75
CA ALA A 397 -25.14 -14.31 0.63
C ALA A 397 -26.18 -13.30 1.13
N THR A 398 -26.20 -12.12 0.50
CA THR A 398 -27.15 -11.05 0.87
C THR A 398 -28.38 -11.05 -0.04
N THR A 399 -28.18 -11.40 -1.31
CA THR A 399 -29.22 -11.58 -2.34
C THR A 399 -28.78 -12.68 -3.30
N GLY A 400 -29.64 -13.66 -3.58
CA GLY A 400 -29.27 -14.80 -4.45
C GLY A 400 -28.89 -16.04 -3.64
N GLY A 401 -28.05 -16.91 -4.17
CA GLY A 401 -27.57 -18.11 -3.49
C GLY A 401 -26.14 -17.93 -2.98
N PHE A 402 -25.56 -18.97 -2.38
CA PHE A 402 -24.11 -19.19 -2.42
C PHE A 402 -23.89 -20.65 -2.76
N GLU A 403 -23.48 -20.92 -3.98
CA GLU A 403 -23.27 -22.27 -4.51
C GLU A 403 -21.80 -22.68 -4.39
N SER A 404 -21.56 -23.81 -3.72
CA SER A 404 -20.22 -24.34 -3.53
C SER A 404 -20.14 -25.85 -3.57
N ASP A 405 -18.97 -26.34 -3.97
CA ASP A 405 -18.68 -27.76 -4.16
C ASP A 405 -17.19 -28.06 -3.95
N ASN A 406 -16.83 -29.32 -3.74
CA ASN A 406 -15.45 -29.83 -3.64
C ASN A 406 -14.60 -29.08 -2.62
N HIS A 407 -15.15 -28.88 -1.43
CA HIS A 407 -14.40 -28.31 -0.33
C HIS A 407 -13.25 -29.26 0.01
N THR A 408 -12.03 -28.75 -0.06
CA THR A 408 -10.80 -29.51 0.14
C THR A 408 -9.98 -28.83 1.23
N ALA A 409 -9.44 -29.58 2.18
CA ALA A 409 -8.54 -29.03 3.18
C ALA A 409 -7.33 -29.93 3.47
N CYS A 410 -6.25 -29.30 3.91
CA CYS A 410 -5.09 -29.97 4.52
C CYS A 410 -4.77 -29.34 5.88
N VAL A 411 -4.51 -30.16 6.89
CA VAL A 411 -4.08 -29.67 8.22
C VAL A 411 -2.67 -29.07 8.17
N ASP A 412 -1.70 -29.83 7.66
CA ASP A 412 -0.28 -29.48 7.78
C ASP A 412 0.30 -28.72 6.58
N LEU A 413 -0.46 -28.58 5.49
CA LEU A 413 0.06 -27.91 4.31
C LEU A 413 0.00 -26.40 4.50
N ILE A 414 1.10 -25.83 4.95
CA ILE A 414 1.41 -24.40 4.85
C ILE A 414 1.97 -24.14 3.45
N ASP A 415 1.71 -22.97 2.86
CA ASP A 415 1.95 -22.63 1.44
C ASP A 415 3.14 -23.40 0.82
N PRO A 416 2.90 -24.32 -0.13
CA PRO A 416 3.95 -25.18 -0.68
C PRO A 416 5.03 -24.40 -1.46
N GLY A 417 4.74 -23.16 -1.87
CA GLY A 417 5.73 -22.24 -2.45
C GLY A 417 6.56 -21.46 -1.42
N ASN A 418 6.17 -21.47 -0.14
CA ASN A 418 6.71 -20.62 0.92
C ASN A 418 6.85 -21.36 2.27
N GLN A 419 7.35 -22.60 2.26
CA GLN A 419 7.60 -23.42 3.47
C GLN A 419 8.65 -22.83 4.45
N THR A 420 9.03 -21.56 4.31
CA THR A 420 9.96 -20.81 5.18
C THR A 420 9.48 -19.39 5.56
N GLY A 421 8.21 -19.02 5.32
CA GLY A 421 7.58 -17.82 5.90
C GLY A 421 8.19 -16.45 5.55
N SER A 422 8.57 -16.17 4.30
CA SER A 422 9.72 -15.25 4.07
C SER A 422 9.49 -13.78 3.66
N GLY A 423 8.27 -13.29 3.45
CA GLY A 423 8.06 -11.98 2.83
C GLY A 423 8.48 -11.94 1.35
N LEU A 424 7.53 -11.76 0.44
CA LEU A 424 7.75 -11.85 -1.01
C LEU A 424 6.94 -10.74 -1.71
N GLY A 425 7.42 -10.23 -2.84
CA GLY A 425 6.75 -9.22 -3.66
C GLY A 425 6.13 -9.79 -4.94
N GLY A 426 5.88 -8.94 -5.92
CA GLY A 426 5.30 -9.27 -7.22
C GLY A 426 5.92 -8.47 -8.36
N ILE A 427 5.87 -9.01 -9.57
CA ILE A 427 6.31 -8.35 -10.79
C ILE A 427 5.18 -8.45 -11.82
N VAL A 428 4.82 -7.34 -12.45
CA VAL A 428 3.86 -7.30 -13.56
C VAL A 428 4.54 -6.74 -14.80
N ILE A 429 4.57 -7.52 -15.87
CA ILE A 429 5.09 -7.11 -17.18
C ILE A 429 3.92 -6.85 -18.11
N LYS A 430 3.76 -5.61 -18.58
CA LYS A 430 2.70 -5.19 -19.50
C LYS A 430 3.24 -4.92 -20.89
N LYS A 431 2.43 -5.22 -21.91
CA LYS A 431 2.74 -4.95 -23.31
C LYS A 431 1.78 -3.94 -23.91
N VAL A 432 2.33 -2.91 -24.56
CA VAL A 432 1.58 -1.93 -25.36
C VAL A 432 2.16 -1.90 -26.78
N THR A 433 1.30 -1.76 -27.79
CA THR A 433 1.71 -1.49 -29.18
C THR A 433 1.00 -0.28 -29.75
N ILE A 434 1.69 0.47 -30.61
CA ILE A 434 1.18 1.68 -31.27
C ILE A 434 1.40 1.58 -32.79
N PRO A 435 0.33 1.57 -33.61
CA PRO A 435 -1.07 1.42 -33.20
C PRO A 435 -1.32 0.04 -32.58
N GLY A 436 -2.30 -0.03 -31.66
CA GLY A 436 -2.65 -1.27 -30.96
C GLY A 436 -3.03 -2.40 -31.93
N ASN A 437 -2.36 -3.54 -31.82
CA ASN A 437 -2.59 -4.71 -32.65
C ASN A 437 -2.27 -6.04 -31.92
N ASN A 438 -2.54 -7.17 -32.56
CA ASN A 438 -2.28 -8.50 -32.01
C ASN A 438 -0.88 -9.06 -32.37
N THR A 439 0.09 -8.19 -32.67
CA THR A 439 1.46 -8.67 -32.90
C THR A 439 2.04 -9.15 -31.57
N SER A 440 2.51 -10.39 -31.56
CA SER A 440 3.13 -11.02 -30.40
C SER A 440 4.60 -10.62 -30.29
N PHE A 441 5.05 -10.35 -29.07
CA PHE A 441 6.44 -10.08 -28.73
C PHE A 441 6.90 -11.11 -27.70
N ASP A 442 8.06 -11.69 -27.93
CA ASP A 442 8.64 -12.70 -27.05
C ASP A 442 9.49 -12.02 -25.97
N PHE A 443 9.51 -12.61 -24.79
CA PHE A 443 10.21 -12.13 -23.62
C PHE A 443 11.01 -13.27 -22.99
N THR A 444 12.16 -12.92 -22.42
CA THR A 444 12.94 -13.79 -21.54
C THR A 444 13.04 -13.17 -20.14
N ASP A 445 13.08 -13.99 -19.10
CA ASP A 445 13.15 -13.54 -17.71
C ASP A 445 14.09 -14.41 -16.85
N ASN A 446 14.47 -13.92 -15.67
CA ASN A 446 15.18 -14.71 -14.65
C ASN A 446 14.33 -14.93 -13.38
N ILE A 447 13.01 -14.81 -13.48
CA ILE A 447 12.09 -14.77 -12.33
C ILE A 447 11.58 -16.17 -12.01
N GLU A 448 10.89 -16.80 -12.95
CA GLU A 448 10.26 -18.10 -12.75
C GLU A 448 10.30 -18.93 -14.03
N ALA A 449 10.64 -20.22 -13.91
CA ALA A 449 10.58 -21.14 -15.03
C ALA A 449 9.11 -21.48 -15.38
N PRO A 450 8.71 -21.47 -16.67
CA PRO A 450 9.54 -21.23 -17.84
C PRO A 450 9.90 -19.74 -18.00
N ASN A 451 11.21 -19.51 -18.21
CA ASN A 451 11.86 -18.21 -18.35
C ASN A 451 11.59 -17.51 -19.69
N ALA A 452 10.48 -17.88 -20.34
CA ALA A 452 10.10 -17.37 -21.64
C ALA A 452 8.57 -17.31 -21.77
N PHE A 453 8.10 -16.21 -22.33
CA PHE A 453 6.68 -15.95 -22.54
C PHE A 453 6.49 -14.97 -23.69
N SER A 454 5.26 -14.82 -24.17
CA SER A 454 4.95 -13.85 -25.23
C SER A 454 3.74 -13.00 -24.85
N LEU A 455 3.79 -11.71 -25.17
CA LEU A 455 2.69 -10.78 -24.95
C LEU A 455 2.37 -10.00 -26.23
N SER A 456 1.07 -9.80 -26.48
CA SER A 456 0.50 -8.87 -27.47
C SER A 456 0.00 -7.59 -26.80
N ASN A 457 -0.44 -6.60 -27.58
CA ASN A 457 -0.99 -5.34 -27.05
C ASN A 457 -2.09 -5.56 -26.00
N GLY A 458 -1.97 -4.86 -24.87
CA GLY A 458 -2.91 -4.92 -23.74
C GLY A 458 -2.75 -6.15 -22.85
N GLN A 459 -1.88 -7.11 -23.21
CA GLN A 459 -1.61 -8.28 -22.39
C GLN A 459 -0.57 -7.99 -21.31
N GLN A 460 -0.60 -8.79 -20.25
CA GLN A 460 0.39 -8.73 -19.18
C GLN A 460 0.75 -10.13 -18.67
N ARG A 461 1.93 -10.26 -18.07
CA ARG A 461 2.34 -11.42 -17.26
C ARG A 461 2.58 -10.97 -15.83
N SER A 462 1.98 -11.65 -14.87
CA SER A 462 2.20 -11.40 -13.44
C SER A 462 3.01 -12.55 -12.84
N PHE A 463 4.07 -12.21 -12.12
CA PHE A 463 4.84 -13.09 -11.27
C PHE A 463 4.49 -12.72 -9.84
N LEU A 464 3.99 -13.69 -9.08
CA LEU A 464 3.58 -13.48 -7.70
C LEU A 464 4.56 -14.21 -6.78
N ASN A 465 4.75 -13.69 -5.57
CA ASN A 465 5.63 -14.30 -4.57
C ASN A 465 7.09 -14.31 -5.03
N VAL A 466 7.50 -13.23 -5.70
CA VAL A 466 8.88 -13.03 -6.14
C VAL A 466 9.71 -12.65 -4.91
N PRO A 467 10.76 -13.41 -4.56
CA PRO A 467 11.64 -13.03 -3.47
C PRO A 467 12.18 -11.62 -3.62
N PRO A 468 12.46 -10.92 -2.52
CA PRO A 468 13.10 -9.61 -2.62
C PRO A 468 14.45 -9.75 -3.32
N GLY A 469 14.72 -8.89 -4.28
CA GLY A 469 15.92 -9.01 -5.10
C GLY A 469 15.79 -8.36 -6.47
N MET A 470 16.87 -8.48 -7.24
CA MET A 470 16.95 -7.90 -8.57
C MET A 470 16.69 -8.96 -9.64
N TYR A 471 15.75 -8.64 -10.52
CA TYR A 471 15.29 -9.46 -11.62
C TYR A 471 15.42 -8.72 -12.94
N THR A 472 15.43 -9.47 -14.03
CA THR A 472 15.50 -8.94 -15.39
C THR A 472 14.44 -9.56 -16.26
N VAL A 473 13.78 -8.72 -17.05
CA VAL A 473 12.91 -9.15 -18.14
C VAL A 473 13.35 -8.45 -19.41
N THR A 474 13.64 -9.22 -20.46
CA THR A 474 14.13 -8.71 -21.74
C THR A 474 13.12 -9.02 -22.83
N GLU A 475 12.73 -8.02 -23.61
CA GLU A 475 11.94 -8.23 -24.83
C GLU A 475 12.86 -8.64 -25.98
N GLU A 476 12.61 -9.81 -26.57
CA GLU A 476 13.40 -10.30 -27.69
C GLU A 476 13.23 -9.41 -28.93
N PRO A 477 14.28 -9.22 -29.76
CA PRO A 477 14.19 -8.41 -30.97
C PRO A 477 13.11 -8.93 -31.92
N ASN A 478 12.09 -8.10 -32.21
CA ASN A 478 11.11 -8.41 -33.23
C ASN A 478 11.70 -8.13 -34.63
N THR A 479 11.40 -9.00 -35.61
CA THR A 479 11.82 -8.86 -37.02
C THR A 479 10.90 -7.97 -37.86
N GLY A 480 9.79 -7.48 -37.29
CA GLY A 480 8.80 -6.61 -37.92
C GLY A 480 9.10 -5.11 -37.86
N SER A 481 8.14 -4.29 -38.27
CA SER A 481 8.25 -2.82 -38.32
C SER A 481 8.15 -2.11 -36.96
N PHE A 482 7.97 -2.87 -35.87
CA PHE A 482 7.77 -2.35 -34.52
C PHE A 482 9.11 -2.25 -33.79
N GLN A 483 9.44 -1.07 -33.28
CA GLN A 483 10.61 -0.85 -32.42
C GLN A 483 10.13 -0.60 -30.98
N LEU A 484 10.86 -1.10 -29.99
CA LEU A 484 10.61 -0.72 -28.59
C LEU A 484 10.95 0.76 -28.48
N ARG A 485 9.99 1.56 -28.04
CA ARG A 485 10.14 3.02 -27.90
C ARG A 485 10.18 3.44 -26.44
N LEU A 486 9.38 2.79 -25.60
CA LEU A 486 9.32 3.10 -24.18
C LEU A 486 9.39 1.83 -23.36
N LEU A 487 10.19 1.90 -22.30
CA LEU A 487 10.17 0.93 -21.21
C LEU A 487 10.16 1.69 -19.89
N SER A 488 9.07 1.57 -19.15
CA SER A 488 8.89 2.25 -17.85
C SER A 488 8.50 1.24 -16.80
N CYS A 489 9.13 1.31 -15.63
CA CYS A 489 8.77 0.53 -14.45
C CYS A 489 8.20 1.47 -13.40
N VAL A 490 6.99 1.17 -12.95
CA VAL A 490 6.35 1.80 -11.80
C VAL A 490 6.74 0.97 -10.59
N ASP A 491 7.61 1.55 -9.79
CA ASP A 491 8.01 1.07 -8.48
C ASP A 491 7.15 1.76 -7.42
N GLY A 492 6.55 1.01 -6.50
CA GLY A 492 5.61 1.53 -5.50
C GLY A 492 6.30 2.23 -4.32
N ASP A 493 7.60 2.02 -4.20
CA ASP A 493 8.52 2.58 -3.23
C ASP A 493 9.09 3.96 -3.66
N SER A 494 9.54 4.76 -2.68
CA SER A 494 10.34 5.99 -2.92
C SER A 494 11.67 6.03 -2.15
N LEU A 495 12.06 4.92 -1.50
CA LEU A 495 13.17 4.82 -0.54
C LEU A 495 14.16 3.67 -0.84
N GLY A 496 13.81 2.71 -1.69
CA GLY A 496 14.58 1.57 -2.19
C GLY A 496 15.34 1.84 -3.50
N THR A 497 15.94 0.79 -4.07
CA THR A 497 16.66 0.93 -5.37
C THR A 497 15.64 0.91 -6.50
N PRO A 498 15.44 2.00 -7.25
CA PRO A 498 14.37 2.06 -8.23
C PRO A 498 14.57 1.07 -9.36
N SER A 499 13.48 0.45 -9.79
CA SER A 499 13.35 -0.37 -10.98
C SER A 499 13.46 0.52 -12.22
N THR A 500 14.21 0.05 -13.22
CA THR A 500 14.59 0.84 -14.38
C THR A 500 14.34 0.10 -15.69
N GLY A 501 14.15 0.87 -16.75
CA GLY A 501 13.98 0.36 -18.11
C GLY A 501 15.07 0.87 -19.03
N ASP A 502 15.66 -0.01 -19.82
CA ASP A 502 16.60 0.33 -20.89
C ASP A 502 16.03 -0.11 -22.24
N VAL A 503 15.76 0.88 -23.11
CA VAL A 503 15.18 0.66 -24.44
C VAL A 503 16.21 0.09 -25.43
N ASP A 504 17.48 0.46 -25.30
CA ASP A 504 18.55 0.02 -26.21
C ASP A 504 18.84 -1.47 -26.02
N THR A 505 18.90 -1.91 -24.76
CA THR A 505 19.07 -3.33 -24.40
C THR A 505 17.75 -4.07 -24.25
N ARG A 506 16.61 -3.39 -24.39
CA ARG A 506 15.25 -3.93 -24.31
C ARG A 506 14.98 -4.65 -22.98
N THR A 507 15.62 -4.21 -21.91
CA THR A 507 15.68 -4.92 -20.63
C THR A 507 15.13 -4.05 -19.50
N ALA A 508 14.19 -4.60 -18.75
CA ALA A 508 13.77 -4.06 -17.46
C ALA A 508 14.64 -4.66 -16.37
N THR A 509 15.23 -3.81 -15.53
CA THR A 509 15.90 -4.21 -14.28
C THR A 509 14.94 -3.91 -13.13
N ILE A 510 14.46 -4.96 -12.48
CA ILE A 510 13.32 -4.93 -11.57
C ILE A 510 13.82 -5.26 -10.18
N ASN A 511 13.80 -4.29 -9.27
CA ASN A 511 14.14 -4.52 -7.88
C ASN A 511 12.83 -4.73 -7.12
N VAL A 512 12.58 -5.95 -6.69
CA VAL A 512 11.39 -6.28 -5.91
C VAL A 512 11.72 -6.10 -4.44
N ASP A 513 11.02 -5.19 -3.76
CA ASP A 513 11.06 -5.12 -2.32
C ASP A 513 9.96 -5.98 -1.67
N LEU A 514 10.09 -6.15 -0.35
CA LEU A 514 9.20 -6.98 0.45
C LEU A 514 7.76 -6.43 0.40
N ASN A 515 6.80 -7.29 0.02
CA ASN A 515 5.37 -6.96 -0.15
C ASN A 515 5.06 -5.85 -1.18
N GLU A 516 5.97 -5.60 -2.13
CA GLU A 516 5.77 -4.65 -3.22
C GLU A 516 5.31 -5.36 -4.50
N THR A 517 4.63 -4.65 -5.42
CA THR A 517 4.44 -5.12 -6.80
C THR A 517 4.98 -4.12 -7.80
N VAL A 518 6.07 -4.47 -8.49
CA VAL A 518 6.67 -3.63 -9.53
C VAL A 518 5.98 -3.87 -10.86
N THR A 519 5.55 -2.82 -11.54
CA THR A 519 4.89 -2.94 -12.86
C THR A 519 5.75 -2.32 -13.96
N CYS A 520 6.32 -3.13 -14.85
CA CYS A 520 7.06 -2.67 -16.03
C CYS A 520 6.21 -2.76 -17.30
N THR A 521 6.17 -1.69 -18.09
CA THR A 521 5.40 -1.58 -19.33
C THR A 521 6.34 -1.40 -20.53
N PHE A 522 6.30 -2.35 -21.47
CA PHE A 522 7.04 -2.34 -22.73
C PHE A 522 6.15 -1.84 -23.87
N THR A 523 6.48 -0.68 -24.46
CA THR A 523 5.70 -0.06 -25.54
C THR A 523 6.44 -0.10 -26.87
N ASN A 524 5.90 -0.84 -27.85
CA ASN A 524 6.48 -0.88 -29.20
C ASN A 524 5.65 -0.07 -30.17
N SER A 525 6.30 0.72 -31.01
CA SER A 525 5.63 1.49 -32.04
C SER A 525 6.23 1.22 -33.42
N ASN A 526 5.37 1.15 -34.44
CA ASN A 526 5.79 1.17 -35.84
C ASN A 526 5.74 2.60 -36.44
N GLN A 527 5.45 3.59 -35.61
CA GLN A 527 5.51 5.03 -35.90
C GLN A 527 6.37 5.75 -34.86
N PRO A 528 6.95 6.92 -35.16
CA PRO A 528 7.47 7.80 -34.10
C PRO A 528 6.33 8.16 -33.13
N LEU A 529 6.62 8.16 -31.82
CA LEU A 529 5.67 8.58 -30.80
C LEU A 529 5.79 10.11 -30.64
N GLY A 530 4.66 10.81 -30.76
CA GLY A 530 4.57 12.26 -30.55
C GLY A 530 3.37 12.57 -29.67
N VAL A 531 3.30 13.80 -29.16
CA VAL A 531 2.21 14.23 -28.28
C VAL A 531 0.87 14.17 -29.03
N THR A 532 -0.14 13.54 -28.43
CA THR A 532 -1.54 13.66 -28.87
C THR A 532 -2.23 14.71 -28.00
N LEU A 533 -2.77 15.78 -28.60
CA LEU A 533 -3.50 16.82 -27.88
C LEU A 533 -4.97 16.44 -27.70
N ALA A 534 -5.48 16.56 -26.47
CA ALA A 534 -6.89 16.47 -26.14
C ALA A 534 -7.61 17.78 -26.48
N SER A 535 -6.93 18.91 -26.24
CA SER A 535 -7.40 20.24 -26.62
C SER A 535 -6.24 21.21 -26.84
N PHE A 536 -6.47 22.22 -27.66
CA PHE A 536 -5.65 23.42 -27.79
C PHE A 536 -6.60 24.57 -28.09
N ASP A 537 -6.56 25.64 -27.31
CA ASP A 537 -7.50 26.77 -27.39
C ASP A 537 -6.82 28.09 -26.98
N ALA A 538 -7.38 29.20 -27.43
CA ALA A 538 -6.95 30.55 -27.09
C ALA A 538 -8.19 31.43 -26.83
N ALA A 539 -8.29 31.95 -25.61
CA ALA A 539 -9.43 32.74 -25.17
C ALA A 539 -9.02 34.14 -24.71
N ALA A 540 -9.72 35.16 -25.20
CA ALA A 540 -9.50 36.54 -24.77
C ALA A 540 -10.02 36.72 -23.34
N GLN A 541 -9.14 37.17 -22.46
CA GLN A 541 -9.48 37.62 -21.10
C GLN A 541 -9.59 39.15 -21.07
N ALA A 542 -9.78 39.73 -19.87
CA ALA A 542 -9.98 41.17 -19.73
C ALA A 542 -8.75 41.99 -20.17
N ASP A 543 -7.54 41.49 -19.95
CA ASP A 543 -6.26 42.19 -20.15
C ASP A 543 -5.18 41.36 -20.87
N HIS A 544 -5.43 40.08 -21.18
CA HIS A 544 -4.51 39.18 -21.88
C HIS A 544 -5.26 38.13 -22.72
N VAL A 545 -4.54 37.32 -23.47
CA VAL A 545 -5.06 36.07 -24.05
C VAL A 545 -4.56 34.89 -23.20
N LEU A 546 -5.48 34.04 -22.76
CA LEU A 546 -5.15 32.77 -22.11
C LEU A 546 -5.10 31.68 -23.18
N VAL A 547 -3.93 31.07 -23.35
CA VAL A 547 -3.71 29.93 -24.24
C VAL A 547 -3.65 28.67 -23.39
N THR A 548 -4.46 27.65 -23.71
CA THR A 548 -4.52 26.40 -22.98
C THR A 548 -4.38 25.21 -23.89
N TRP A 549 -3.68 24.17 -23.44
CA TRP A 549 -3.69 22.87 -24.09
C TRP A 549 -3.71 21.75 -23.06
N GLU A 550 -4.27 20.63 -23.48
CA GLU A 550 -4.30 19.40 -22.71
C GLU A 550 -3.71 18.31 -23.59
N THR A 551 -2.78 17.53 -23.03
CA THR A 551 -2.25 16.35 -23.70
C THR A 551 -3.09 15.12 -23.32
N VAL A 552 -3.19 14.13 -24.21
CA VAL A 552 -3.73 12.79 -23.90
C VAL A 552 -2.61 11.89 -23.37
N SER A 553 -1.38 12.10 -23.84
CA SER A 553 -0.17 11.40 -23.41
C SER A 553 1.08 12.23 -23.73
N GLU A 554 2.12 12.12 -22.91
CA GLU A 554 3.41 12.84 -23.03
C GLU A 554 4.60 11.91 -23.16
N LEU A 555 4.40 10.83 -23.92
CA LEU A 555 5.42 9.84 -24.20
C LEU A 555 6.58 10.50 -24.96
N GLU A 556 7.76 10.47 -24.33
CA GLU A 556 9.01 11.06 -24.83
C GLU A 556 9.00 12.59 -25.04
N ASN A 557 8.07 13.34 -24.43
CA ASN A 557 7.99 14.80 -24.58
C ASN A 557 8.90 15.55 -23.58
N SER A 558 9.80 16.38 -24.11
CA SER A 558 10.69 17.28 -23.35
C SER A 558 9.99 18.60 -22.99
N GLY A 559 9.07 19.06 -23.84
CA GLY A 559 8.26 20.26 -23.60
C GLY A 559 7.67 20.84 -24.88
N PHE A 560 7.17 22.07 -24.80
CA PHE A 560 6.43 22.71 -25.88
C PHE A 560 7.01 24.09 -26.21
N ASN A 561 7.26 24.36 -27.49
CA ASN A 561 7.43 25.73 -27.96
C ASN A 561 6.05 26.29 -28.33
N LEU A 562 5.67 27.38 -27.67
CA LEU A 562 4.46 28.14 -27.98
C LEU A 562 4.82 29.33 -28.85
N TYR A 563 4.15 29.48 -30.00
CA TYR A 563 4.37 30.57 -30.95
C TYR A 563 3.11 31.41 -31.13
N ARG A 564 3.31 32.68 -31.52
CA ARG A 564 2.22 33.61 -31.86
C ARG A 564 2.49 34.34 -33.17
N THR A 565 1.50 34.33 -34.07
CA THR A 565 1.53 35.05 -35.35
C THR A 565 0.34 36.00 -35.49
N GLU A 566 0.49 37.06 -36.31
CA GLU A 566 -0.61 37.97 -36.72
C GLU A 566 -1.26 37.54 -38.04
N THR A 567 -0.80 36.44 -38.62
CA THR A 567 -1.36 35.82 -39.83
C THR A 567 -1.61 34.33 -39.56
N THR A 568 -2.30 33.67 -40.49
CA THR A 568 -2.50 32.22 -40.49
C THR A 568 -1.26 31.44 -40.95
N ASP A 569 -0.15 32.11 -41.25
CA ASP A 569 1.04 31.43 -41.76
C ASP A 569 1.78 30.70 -40.62
N PRO A 570 2.45 29.57 -40.91
CA PRO A 570 3.26 28.87 -39.91
C PRO A 570 4.34 29.77 -39.30
N PRO A 571 4.65 29.59 -38.01
CA PRO A 571 5.58 30.46 -37.30
C PRO A 571 7.02 30.24 -37.74
N SER A 572 7.83 31.28 -37.56
CA SER A 572 9.29 31.24 -37.62
C SER A 572 9.89 31.29 -36.21
N ALA A 573 11.21 31.08 -36.10
CA ALA A 573 11.90 31.21 -34.81
C ALA A 573 11.77 32.60 -34.15
N ALA A 574 11.42 33.64 -34.92
CA ALA A 574 11.19 34.99 -34.38
C ALA A 574 9.82 35.14 -33.68
N ASP A 575 8.91 34.20 -33.89
CA ASP A 575 7.53 34.22 -33.40
C ASP A 575 7.36 33.42 -32.09
N LEU A 576 8.46 32.91 -31.51
CA LEU A 576 8.47 32.14 -30.27
C LEU A 576 8.04 33.01 -29.09
N LEU A 577 6.94 32.62 -28.45
CA LEU A 577 6.40 33.29 -27.28
C LEU A 577 7.02 32.74 -25.99
N ALA A 578 7.05 31.41 -25.86
CA ALA A 578 7.59 30.74 -24.68
C ALA A 578 7.98 29.28 -24.97
N PHE A 579 8.91 28.75 -24.17
CA PHE A 579 9.08 27.31 -24.00
C PHE A 579 8.49 26.87 -22.66
N VAL A 580 7.62 25.86 -22.69
CA VAL A 580 6.96 25.30 -21.51
C VAL A 580 7.42 23.86 -21.32
N PRO A 581 8.21 23.55 -20.28
CA PRO A 581 8.65 22.18 -20.01
C PRO A 581 7.48 21.23 -19.78
N SER A 582 7.65 19.97 -20.18
CA SER A 582 6.68 18.91 -19.88
C SER A 582 6.54 18.72 -18.36
N GLN A 583 5.30 18.57 -17.89
CA GLN A 583 4.98 18.34 -16.47
C GLN A 583 5.15 16.86 -16.07
N GLY A 584 4.97 15.94 -17.01
CA GLY A 584 5.32 14.53 -16.83
C GLY A 584 6.18 14.03 -17.98
N PRO A 585 7.49 14.35 -17.99
CA PRO A 585 8.38 13.94 -19.08
C PRO A 585 8.39 12.41 -19.22
N GLY A 586 7.89 11.88 -20.35
CA GLY A 586 7.77 10.44 -20.60
C GLY A 586 6.50 9.78 -20.01
N SER A 587 5.55 10.56 -19.51
CA SER A 587 4.31 10.05 -18.91
C SER A 587 3.33 9.51 -19.95
N ALA A 588 2.74 8.34 -19.67
CA ALA A 588 1.62 7.80 -20.45
C ALA A 588 0.27 8.50 -20.14
N GLN A 589 0.24 9.37 -19.13
CA GLN A 589 -0.89 10.23 -18.80
C GLN A 589 -0.66 11.64 -19.33
N GLY A 590 -1.72 12.30 -19.75
CA GLY A 590 -1.73 13.68 -20.17
C GLY A 590 -1.76 14.71 -19.03
N PHE A 591 -1.44 15.96 -19.34
CA PHE A 591 -1.40 17.08 -18.41
C PHE A 591 -2.08 18.31 -19.01
N PHE A 592 -2.53 19.20 -18.13
CA PHE A 592 -3.09 20.50 -18.48
C PHE A 592 -2.04 21.60 -18.39
N TYR A 593 -2.01 22.44 -19.40
CA TYR A 593 -1.08 23.56 -19.50
C TYR A 593 -1.83 24.84 -19.83
N SER A 594 -1.24 25.95 -19.41
CA SER A 594 -1.74 27.29 -19.68
C SER A 594 -0.59 28.28 -19.84
N HIS A 595 -0.77 29.28 -20.69
CA HIS A 595 0.12 30.41 -20.84
C HIS A 595 -0.67 31.72 -21.01
N ASP A 596 -0.29 32.76 -20.28
CA ASP A 596 -0.90 34.09 -20.37
C ASP A 596 -0.07 35.00 -21.29
N ASP A 597 -0.67 35.43 -22.41
CA ASP A 597 -0.07 36.37 -23.33
C ASP A 597 -0.60 37.79 -23.10
N TYR A 598 0.20 38.62 -22.41
CA TYR A 598 -0.12 40.01 -22.10
C TYR A 598 0.25 41.00 -23.23
N ASP A 599 1.05 40.58 -24.22
CA ASP A 599 1.57 41.47 -25.26
C ASP A 599 0.62 41.55 -26.46
N VAL A 600 -0.66 41.76 -26.19
CA VAL A 600 -1.77 41.75 -27.16
C VAL A 600 -2.48 43.11 -27.23
N ALA A 601 -2.89 43.53 -28.43
CA ALA A 601 -3.54 44.81 -28.67
C ALA A 601 -5.04 44.65 -28.99
N ALA A 602 -5.87 45.49 -28.38
CA ALA A 602 -7.32 45.45 -28.60
C ALA A 602 -7.67 45.70 -30.08
N GLY A 603 -8.55 44.87 -30.62
CA GLY A 603 -8.96 44.88 -32.03
C GLY A 603 -8.07 44.06 -32.97
N HIS A 604 -7.01 43.41 -32.47
CA HIS A 604 -6.14 42.55 -33.27
C HIS A 604 -6.53 41.06 -33.18
N ALA A 605 -6.29 40.33 -34.26
CA ALA A 605 -6.42 38.88 -34.32
C ALA A 605 -5.04 38.24 -34.17
N TYR A 606 -4.95 37.24 -33.30
CA TYR A 606 -3.73 36.46 -33.06
C TYR A 606 -3.99 34.99 -33.34
N TRP A 607 -2.99 34.31 -33.87
CA TRP A 607 -2.96 32.86 -34.10
C TRP A 607 -1.84 32.25 -33.25
N TYR A 608 -2.16 31.18 -32.53
CA TYR A 608 -1.22 30.46 -31.68
C TYR A 608 -0.94 29.08 -32.25
N TRP A 609 0.33 28.69 -32.18
CA TRP A 609 0.82 27.38 -32.61
C TRP A 609 1.58 26.73 -31.47
N LEU A 610 1.41 25.42 -31.32
CA LEU A 610 2.09 24.64 -30.29
C LEU A 610 2.97 23.60 -30.97
N GLU A 611 4.28 23.65 -30.74
CA GLU A 611 5.21 22.64 -31.22
C GLU A 611 5.63 21.76 -30.04
N ASP A 612 5.30 20.47 -30.07
CA ASP A 612 5.89 19.52 -29.12
C ASP A 612 7.32 19.18 -29.52
N VAL A 613 8.17 19.01 -28.52
CA VAL A 613 9.60 18.72 -28.66
C VAL A 613 9.90 17.45 -27.88
N ASP A 614 10.30 16.39 -28.57
CA ASP A 614 10.69 15.15 -27.91
C ASP A 614 12.11 15.22 -27.30
N PHE A 615 12.51 14.22 -26.52
CA PHE A 615 13.86 14.13 -25.95
C PHE A 615 14.98 13.97 -26.99
N SER A 616 14.66 13.55 -28.21
CA SER A 616 15.59 13.43 -29.33
C SER A 616 15.67 14.71 -30.18
N GLY A 617 14.89 15.74 -29.85
CA GLY A 617 14.79 16.99 -30.59
C GLY A 617 13.93 16.93 -31.86
N ILE A 618 13.15 15.87 -32.07
CA ILE A 618 12.13 15.81 -33.12
C ILE A 618 10.92 16.62 -32.67
N THR A 619 10.36 17.39 -33.59
CA THR A 619 9.23 18.27 -33.29
C THR A 619 8.02 17.99 -34.17
N THR A 620 6.83 18.21 -33.60
CA THR A 620 5.55 18.19 -34.32
C THR A 620 4.80 19.48 -34.03
N MET A 621 4.23 20.11 -35.06
CA MET A 621 3.55 21.40 -34.95
C MET A 621 2.03 21.24 -34.97
N HIS A 622 1.35 21.89 -34.03
CA HIS A 622 -0.11 21.88 -33.84
C HIS A 622 -0.69 23.30 -33.96
N GLY A 623 -1.95 23.37 -34.41
CA GLY A 623 -2.67 24.62 -34.60
C GLY A 623 -2.84 25.01 -36.08
N PRO A 624 -3.18 26.29 -36.36
CA PRO A 624 -3.32 27.35 -35.37
C PRO A 624 -4.69 27.34 -34.69
N VAL A 625 -4.73 27.83 -33.46
CA VAL A 625 -5.96 28.33 -32.82
C VAL A 625 -5.94 29.85 -32.87
N SER A 626 -7.09 30.51 -32.93
CA SER A 626 -7.14 31.96 -33.10
C SER A 626 -8.11 32.65 -32.18
N VAL A 627 -7.79 33.90 -31.89
CA VAL A 627 -8.61 34.77 -31.04
C VAL A 627 -8.52 36.21 -31.52
N VAL A 628 -9.63 36.94 -31.43
CA VAL A 628 -9.62 38.39 -31.59
C VAL A 628 -9.62 38.99 -30.19
N PHE A 629 -8.53 39.66 -29.82
CA PHE A 629 -8.44 40.28 -28.50
C PHE A 629 -9.23 41.59 -28.51
N THR A 630 -10.35 41.64 -27.79
CA THR A 630 -11.22 42.83 -27.78
C THR A 630 -10.84 43.88 -26.74
N GLY A 631 -9.89 43.56 -25.84
CA GLY A 631 -9.53 44.40 -24.69
C GLY A 631 -10.71 44.63 -23.72
N PRO A 632 -10.47 45.38 -22.62
CA PRO A 632 -11.53 45.70 -21.67
C PRO A 632 -12.56 46.63 -22.31
N THR A 633 -13.84 46.27 -22.24
CA THR A 633 -14.92 47.16 -22.70
C THR A 633 -14.95 48.38 -21.78
N ALA A 634 -14.57 49.55 -22.30
CA ALA A 634 -14.54 50.77 -21.51
C ALA A 634 -15.93 51.05 -20.89
N VAL A 635 -16.03 50.99 -19.56
CA VAL A 635 -17.17 51.52 -18.82
C VAL A 635 -16.94 53.02 -18.66
N THR A 636 -17.73 53.84 -19.37
CA THR A 636 -17.74 55.28 -19.14
C THR A 636 -18.70 55.61 -17.99
N LEU A 637 -18.13 56.09 -16.88
CA LEU A 637 -18.90 56.66 -15.76
C LEU A 637 -19.56 57.97 -16.22
N SER A 638 -20.88 57.96 -16.40
CA SER A 638 -21.64 59.12 -16.91
C SER A 638 -21.87 60.21 -15.85
N GLY A 639 -21.51 59.96 -14.59
CA GLY A 639 -21.61 60.93 -13.51
C GLY A 639 -21.21 60.32 -12.17
N LEU A 640 -20.31 61.00 -11.47
CA LEU A 640 -20.02 60.78 -10.06
C LEU A 640 -20.46 62.07 -9.34
N GLU A 641 -21.61 62.05 -8.67
CA GLU A 641 -22.02 63.16 -7.81
C GLU A 641 -21.42 62.96 -6.41
N ALA A 642 -20.52 63.86 -6.02
CA ALA A 642 -19.96 63.91 -4.68
C ALA A 642 -20.82 64.83 -3.79
N GLU A 643 -21.56 64.26 -2.84
CA GLU A 643 -22.10 65.01 -1.71
C GLU A 643 -20.95 65.41 -0.78
N ALA A 644 -20.67 66.71 -0.67
CA ALA A 644 -19.69 67.23 0.26
C ALA A 644 -20.25 67.22 1.69
N SER A 645 -19.66 66.44 2.59
CA SER A 645 -19.79 66.68 4.03
C SER A 645 -18.46 66.52 4.78
N GLN A 646 -17.94 67.69 5.17
CA GLN A 646 -17.09 68.08 6.31
C GLN A 646 -15.73 67.40 6.61
N PRO A 647 -14.67 68.19 6.88
CA PRO A 647 -13.33 67.67 7.13
C PRO A 647 -13.18 67.17 8.58
N ALA A 648 -12.91 65.88 8.75
CA ALA A 648 -12.42 65.34 10.01
C ALA A 648 -10.90 65.43 10.05
N THR A 649 -10.43 66.22 11.01
CA THR A 649 -9.05 66.59 11.29
C THR A 649 -8.34 65.46 12.08
N TRP A 650 -7.07 65.14 11.81
CA TRP A 650 -5.91 65.24 12.76
C TRP A 650 -4.60 64.62 12.24
N PRO A 651 -3.50 65.41 12.13
CA PRO A 651 -2.17 64.96 11.72
C PRO A 651 -1.19 64.84 12.92
N TRP A 652 -1.29 63.79 13.74
CA TRP A 652 -0.43 63.65 14.95
C TRP A 652 0.38 62.36 15.08
N LEU A 653 0.32 61.41 14.13
CA LEU A 653 1.08 60.14 14.26
C LEU A 653 2.43 60.13 13.52
N LEU A 654 2.64 61.00 12.52
CA LEU A 654 3.92 61.09 11.78
C LEU A 654 4.97 61.99 12.46
N ALA A 655 4.57 62.91 13.34
CA ALA A 655 5.50 63.79 14.07
C ALA A 655 6.10 63.14 15.35
N ALA A 656 5.45 62.12 15.92
CA ALA A 656 5.91 61.46 17.14
C ALA A 656 7.03 60.44 16.90
N VAL A 657 7.09 59.82 15.72
CA VAL A 657 8.09 58.80 15.38
C VAL A 657 9.44 59.42 14.98
N LEU A 658 9.43 60.60 14.35
CA LEU A 658 10.65 61.32 13.96
C LEU A 658 11.31 62.10 15.11
N GLY A 659 10.55 62.50 16.14
CA GLY A 659 11.08 63.23 17.30
C GLY A 659 11.83 62.37 18.32
N ALA A 660 11.45 61.10 18.50
CA ALA A 660 12.06 60.22 19.49
C ALA A 660 13.45 59.70 19.07
N ALA A 661 13.69 59.52 17.77
CA ALA A 661 14.98 59.08 17.23
C ALA A 661 16.07 60.18 17.33
N LEU A 662 15.69 61.45 17.26
CA LEU A 662 16.61 62.59 17.39
C LEU A 662 16.98 62.92 18.84
N ALA A 663 16.13 62.63 19.83
CA ALA A 663 16.43 62.85 21.25
C ALA A 663 17.40 61.81 21.83
N ALA A 664 17.34 60.55 21.37
CA ALA A 664 18.25 59.48 21.83
C ALA A 664 19.71 59.69 21.36
N ALA A 665 19.89 60.23 20.15
CA ALA A 665 21.22 60.54 19.60
C ALA A 665 21.92 61.69 20.36
N VAL A 666 21.17 62.69 20.83
CA VAL A 666 21.72 63.84 21.58
C VAL A 666 22.08 63.48 23.03
N VAL A 667 21.37 62.53 23.67
CA VAL A 667 21.70 62.05 25.03
C VAL A 667 22.93 61.13 25.02
N TRP A 668 23.15 60.35 23.97
CA TRP A 668 24.34 59.50 23.84
C TRP A 668 25.64 60.32 23.66
N GLN A 669 25.56 61.44 22.94
CA GLN A 669 26.71 62.29 22.67
C GLN A 669 27.13 63.16 23.88
N ARG A 670 26.21 63.46 24.82
CA ARG A 670 26.51 64.22 26.05
C ARG A 670 26.99 63.39 27.24
N ARG A 671 27.01 62.05 27.16
CA ARG A 671 27.60 61.16 28.19
C ARG A 671 29.06 60.77 27.94
N LYS A 672 29.68 61.23 26.86
CA LYS A 672 31.11 61.03 26.58
C LYS A 672 32.02 62.22 26.94
N GLU A 673 31.47 63.33 27.41
CA GLU A 673 32.22 64.54 27.77
C GLU A 673 31.92 65.06 29.19
N ALA A 674 31.55 64.18 30.13
CA ALA A 674 31.47 64.49 31.56
C ALA A 674 32.28 63.50 32.39
#